data_AF-A0A087VZQ4-F1
#
_entry.id   AF-A0A087VZQ4-F1
#
_cell.length_a   1.000
_cell.length_b   1.000
_cell.length_c   1.000
_cell.angle_alpha   90.00
_cell.angle_beta   90.00
_cell.angle_gamma   90.00
#
_symmetry.space_group_name_H-M   'P 1'
#
loop_
_entity.id
_entity.type
_entity.pdbx_description
1 polymer ?
#
loop_
_entity_poly.entity_id
_entity_poly.type
_entity_poly.pdbx_seq_one_letter_code
_entity_poly.pdbx_strand_id
1 'polypeptide(L)'
;MVTKQIKEKAGKIGKSVKFKSGEGKLFCLNAHLRNLGGTFKGSGPKPALKGILKKSSSSGYKPGKSSDTKDKKKRKPTKKLVLGNAFTKVDDVVLSTDQHRSSVKGKSGYGKSREKKKVKRFYTKKERRQARLTSKKHAEVVITLLADWEVLRRDTTETSKKHELVDKMLAAAKTKLMDLSRAHDTSRIIESMLQLGTEAQRWVIFAELRDRLRYLAMSQYGKHVVLKLVSYGAKEHRLELFKLFRGYVAKLLRHKHAAEVVEMLYNDYATAAQRALILQEVYGHQFALQLTANNVQRLQQALDLNPDKRDKILANLNDLLVTMVSKGLMRLSIVQHLLLEYLTVILQSSDLLKIQTTTSTTIETTKLVQDITDPTTEETPTPRREERLSALVEAILESGIVSMLHTREGVKAALAVLWICPPKERKILLKSMRTCIVSTAENEHGHIFLMGLLDSVDDTKLLAKTIVKELLEDLEDVVCHPHARKVLLYALAPRDPRHFAPALISACLAGGDDSPFTKKPLAVRAIELRAPLIGLLPALLRLVTEPMGEEEGVEVGDPLIRLFVGSVEHPAPLMDRARVVLLAEILIRSSAYELQFSTAASCFKRTGSREAERLVAIDAKSSSLLTPEDLAVLRQARTRALRHFVTTVLAQPNFQPIGIPTPPSHFSASVEAKRMLQTQRRKRALAIAEVEGVKKRKVTVKAFTNVDEEEDGNEKLGNATEPMDTSTADNDILPANTPFLERLEGQLLVSRLLQNEKKSDSHEFARLVCELVPEQTLQAWLTCNRSCFALVHLYEMNDEEICERLRKVLYSQKDLIMASPLPGAKILAKHLFSKQ
;
A
#
# COMPACT_ATOMS: atom_id res chain seq x y z
N MET A 1 -61.96 -15.14 -20.36
CA MET A 1 -62.15 -16.47 -19.74
C MET A 1 -60.76 -17.06 -19.51
N VAL A 2 -60.29 -17.40 -18.31
CA VAL A 2 -60.84 -18.26 -17.23
C VAL A 2 -60.41 -19.73 -17.41
N THR A 3 -59.56 -20.19 -16.48
CA THR A 3 -59.14 -21.59 -16.19
C THR A 3 -58.20 -22.31 -17.18
N LYS A 4 -57.44 -23.35 -16.77
CA LYS A 4 -57.45 -24.09 -15.48
C LYS A 4 -56.04 -24.48 -14.99
N GLN A 5 -55.99 -24.97 -13.75
CA GLN A 5 -54.81 -25.35 -12.96
C GLN A 5 -54.91 -26.86 -12.60
N ILE A 6 -53.93 -27.40 -11.84
CA ILE A 6 -54.03 -28.58 -10.95
C ILE A 6 -53.76 -29.99 -11.56
N LYS A 7 -52.51 -30.46 -11.32
CA LYS A 7 -52.07 -31.66 -10.55
C LYS A 7 -52.45 -33.14 -10.89
N GLU A 8 -51.57 -34.01 -10.35
CA GLU A 8 -51.81 -35.35 -9.71
C GLU A 8 -52.21 -36.54 -10.62
N LYS A 9 -51.41 -37.62 -10.67
CA LYS A 9 -51.34 -38.66 -9.61
C LYS A 9 -50.01 -39.45 -9.56
N ALA A 10 -49.83 -40.28 -8.53
CA ALA A 10 -48.71 -41.20 -8.30
C ALA A 10 -49.17 -42.68 -8.31
N GLY A 11 -48.26 -43.68 -8.49
CA GLY A 11 -48.73 -45.05 -8.82
C GLY A 11 -47.93 -46.34 -8.52
N LYS A 12 -46.63 -46.35 -8.15
CA LYS A 12 -45.88 -47.54 -7.62
C LYS A 12 -45.76 -48.83 -8.51
N ILE A 13 -45.02 -49.82 -7.97
CA ILE A 13 -44.77 -51.23 -8.42
C ILE A 13 -43.71 -51.38 -9.54
N GLY A 14 -42.71 -52.28 -9.47
CA GLY A 14 -42.22 -53.12 -8.36
C GLY A 14 -41.50 -54.42 -8.78
N LYS A 15 -40.41 -54.81 -8.07
CA LYS A 15 -39.45 -55.94 -8.29
C LYS A 15 -38.31 -55.59 -9.30
N SER A 16 -36.99 -55.76 -9.03
CA SER A 16 -36.16 -56.89 -8.53
C SER A 16 -35.85 -57.91 -9.65
N VAL A 17 -34.60 -58.30 -9.97
CA VAL A 17 -33.56 -58.95 -9.12
C VAL A 17 -32.08 -58.56 -9.47
N LYS A 18 -31.16 -58.81 -8.53
CA LYS A 18 -29.68 -58.56 -8.49
C LYS A 18 -28.83 -59.52 -9.34
N PHE A 19 -27.56 -59.17 -9.63
CA PHE A 19 -26.29 -59.89 -9.28
C PHE A 19 -25.10 -58.91 -9.59
N LYS A 20 -24.22 -58.53 -8.62
CA LYS A 20 -22.80 -58.96 -8.40
C LYS A 20 -21.83 -58.83 -9.60
N SER A 21 -20.54 -58.46 -9.46
CA SER A 21 -19.72 -57.98 -8.31
C SER A 21 -18.29 -57.56 -8.74
N GLY A 22 -17.58 -56.73 -7.94
CA GLY A 22 -16.14 -56.41 -8.08
C GLY A 22 -15.88 -54.91 -8.29
N GLU A 23 -15.85 -54.07 -7.25
CA GLU A 23 -14.75 -53.82 -6.26
C GLU A 23 -13.57 -52.97 -6.79
N GLY A 24 -13.51 -51.71 -6.31
CA GLY A 24 -12.42 -50.75 -6.56
C GLY A 24 -12.65 -49.45 -5.78
N LYS A 25 -12.06 -49.32 -4.58
CA LYS A 25 -12.24 -48.18 -3.63
C LYS A 25 -11.51 -46.94 -4.18
N LEU A 26 -11.99 -45.69 -4.16
CA LEU A 26 -13.02 -44.94 -3.40
C LEU A 26 -12.64 -44.50 -1.96
N PHE A 27 -12.37 -43.19 -1.83
CA PHE A 27 -12.70 -42.31 -0.69
C PHE A 27 -12.94 -40.91 -1.29
N CYS A 28 -14.18 -40.54 -1.62
CA CYS A 28 -15.28 -40.05 -0.76
C CYS A 28 -15.17 -38.56 -0.42
N LEU A 29 -16.09 -37.79 -1.03
CA LEU A 29 -16.36 -36.36 -0.79
C LEU A 29 -17.74 -36.21 -0.10
N ASN A 30 -18.10 -34.96 0.23
CA ASN A 30 -19.45 -34.46 0.58
C ASN A 30 -20.03 -34.71 1.98
N ALA A 31 -20.43 -33.59 2.62
CA ALA A 31 -21.82 -33.16 2.89
C ALA A 31 -22.94 -34.24 2.99
N HIS A 32 -24.02 -34.06 3.75
CA HIS A 32 -24.77 -32.84 4.13
C HIS A 32 -25.77 -33.17 5.27
N LEU A 33 -26.45 -32.20 5.90
CA LEU A 33 -27.88 -32.31 6.30
C LEU A 33 -28.48 -31.03 6.95
N ARG A 34 -29.80 -31.06 7.15
CA ARG A 34 -30.72 -30.05 7.73
C ARG A 34 -31.84 -30.83 8.50
N ASN A 35 -32.88 -30.29 9.13
CA ASN A 35 -33.55 -28.98 9.08
C ASN A 35 -34.40 -28.77 10.37
N LEU A 36 -35.29 -27.76 10.38
CA LEU A 36 -36.33 -27.45 11.39
C LEU A 36 -35.83 -26.72 12.66
N GLY A 37 -36.64 -25.91 13.37
CA GLY A 37 -37.93 -25.30 12.99
C GLY A 37 -39.11 -25.56 13.94
N GLY A 38 -39.57 -24.52 14.65
CA GLY A 38 -40.76 -24.53 15.50
C GLY A 38 -40.85 -23.30 16.44
N THR A 39 -41.94 -22.54 16.31
CA THR A 39 -42.37 -21.34 17.07
C THR A 39 -42.08 -21.27 18.58
N PHE A 40 -41.76 -20.09 19.15
CA PHE A 40 -42.65 -19.30 20.06
C PHE A 40 -42.12 -17.89 20.42
N LYS A 41 -42.89 -17.14 21.25
CA LYS A 41 -42.87 -15.67 21.49
C LYS A 41 -41.62 -15.15 22.24
N GLY A 42 -41.22 -13.92 21.92
CA GLY A 42 -40.00 -13.28 22.42
C GLY A 42 -40.06 -12.46 23.72
N SER A 43 -38.92 -11.81 23.99
CA SER A 43 -38.67 -10.71 24.94
C SER A 43 -37.23 -10.19 24.72
N GLY A 44 -36.89 -9.04 25.32
CA GLY A 44 -35.52 -8.50 25.46
C GLY A 44 -35.44 -7.68 26.76
N PRO A 45 -34.42 -6.83 27.00
CA PRO A 45 -33.27 -6.48 26.14
C PRO A 45 -31.88 -6.38 26.86
N LYS A 46 -30.79 -6.28 26.06
CA LYS A 46 -29.45 -5.70 26.41
C LYS A 46 -28.64 -6.36 27.56
N PRO A 47 -27.35 -5.99 27.80
CA PRO A 47 -26.25 -5.72 26.85
C PRO A 47 -24.96 -6.54 27.18
N ALA A 48 -23.89 -6.40 26.37
CA ALA A 48 -22.54 -6.87 26.70
C ALA A 48 -21.45 -5.91 26.15
N LEU A 49 -20.38 -5.67 26.91
CA LEU A 49 -19.37 -4.63 26.60
C LEU A 49 -18.19 -5.10 25.72
N LYS A 50 -17.58 -4.13 25.03
CA LYS A 50 -16.24 -4.22 24.41
C LYS A 50 -15.13 -4.31 25.49
N GLY A 51 -13.96 -4.85 25.13
CA GLY A 51 -12.75 -4.76 25.96
C GLY A 51 -11.49 -5.18 25.19
N ILE A 52 -10.69 -4.21 24.73
CA ILE A 52 -9.45 -4.41 23.98
C ILE A 52 -8.26 -3.76 24.71
N LEU A 53 -7.06 -4.29 24.49
CA LEU A 53 -5.78 -3.83 25.03
C LEU A 53 -5.52 -2.33 24.78
N LYS A 54 -4.73 -1.71 25.66
CA LYS A 54 -3.76 -0.68 25.26
C LYS A 54 -2.38 -0.96 25.86
N LYS A 55 -1.33 -0.55 25.13
CA LYS A 55 0.08 -0.64 25.55
C LYS A 55 0.55 0.71 26.12
N SER A 56 1.67 0.64 26.84
CA SER A 56 2.41 1.77 27.40
C SER A 56 3.20 2.60 26.37
N SER A 57 3.27 3.92 26.58
CA SER A 57 4.50 4.72 26.41
C SER A 57 4.32 6.18 26.84
N SER A 58 5.17 6.69 27.75
CA SER A 58 5.63 8.09 27.75
C SER A 58 6.75 8.35 28.77
N SER A 59 7.63 9.29 28.43
CA SER A 59 8.43 10.13 29.35
C SER A 59 7.60 11.40 29.65
N GLY A 60 7.72 12.13 30.76
CA GLY A 60 8.59 12.01 31.94
C GLY A 60 9.07 13.40 32.41
N TYR A 61 8.74 13.82 33.64
CA TYR A 61 9.17 15.12 34.23
C TYR A 61 9.20 15.07 35.79
N LYS A 62 9.81 16.06 36.46
CA LYS A 62 10.07 16.10 37.93
C LYS A 62 9.23 17.14 38.70
N PRO A 63 8.85 16.87 39.97
CA PRO A 63 9.41 17.58 41.16
C PRO A 63 10.43 16.74 42.00
N GLY A 64 10.85 17.05 43.25
CA GLY A 64 10.44 18.16 44.16
C GLY A 64 11.25 18.40 45.46
N LYS A 65 11.76 17.37 46.18
CA LYS A 65 12.17 17.37 47.63
C LYS A 65 10.93 17.26 48.59
N SER A 66 11.00 16.89 49.88
CA SER A 66 12.11 16.74 50.87
C SER A 66 11.84 15.70 52.00
N SER A 67 12.88 15.43 52.83
CA SER A 67 12.86 15.11 54.30
C SER A 67 12.16 13.87 54.90
N ASP A 68 12.94 13.10 55.67
CA ASP A 68 12.73 12.43 57.01
C ASP A 68 11.33 12.05 57.57
N THR A 69 11.14 11.02 58.44
CA THR A 69 12.07 10.28 59.33
C THR A 69 11.64 8.81 59.58
N LYS A 70 12.36 8.10 60.48
CA LYS A 70 12.23 6.67 60.88
C LYS A 70 11.01 6.37 61.79
N ASP A 71 10.53 5.11 61.79
CA ASP A 71 10.46 4.30 63.03
C ASP A 71 10.51 2.76 62.77
N LYS A 72 10.36 1.93 63.83
CA LYS A 72 10.91 0.55 63.95
C LYS A 72 9.89 -0.54 64.34
N LYS A 73 10.37 -1.81 64.30
CA LYS A 73 9.81 -3.08 64.86
C LYS A 73 8.65 -3.69 64.03
N LYS A 74 8.38 -5.01 64.04
CA LYS A 74 8.86 -6.17 64.84
C LYS A 74 8.89 -7.47 63.97
N ARG A 75 9.37 -8.63 64.48
CA ARG A 75 9.57 -9.89 63.70
C ARG A 75 8.62 -11.06 64.10
N LYS A 76 7.95 -11.67 63.11
CA LYS A 76 7.53 -13.13 63.01
C LYS A 76 6.61 -13.70 64.16
N PRO A 77 6.12 -14.98 64.16
CA PRO A 77 6.25 -16.12 63.23
C PRO A 77 4.95 -16.96 62.92
N THR A 78 5.15 -18.13 62.26
CA THR A 78 4.40 -19.44 62.32
C THR A 78 3.11 -19.78 61.52
N LYS A 79 3.20 -20.93 60.79
CA LYS A 79 2.25 -22.08 60.49
C LYS A 79 0.81 -21.78 59.98
N LYS A 80 0.17 -22.48 59.01
CA LYS A 80 0.31 -23.71 58.15
C LYS A 80 -0.77 -24.79 58.45
N LEU A 81 -1.35 -25.37 57.37
CA LEU A 81 -2.33 -26.50 57.18
C LEU A 81 -3.74 -25.99 56.72
N VAL A 82 -4.46 -26.52 55.70
CA VAL A 82 -4.73 -27.88 55.10
C VAL A 82 -5.91 -28.59 55.80
N LEU A 83 -6.87 -29.31 55.18
CA LEU A 83 -7.07 -29.90 53.82
C LEU A 83 -7.84 -28.95 52.84
N GLY A 84 -8.71 -29.28 51.85
CA GLY A 84 -9.25 -30.53 51.24
C GLY A 84 -10.61 -30.32 50.51
N ASN A 85 -11.26 -31.28 49.80
CA ASN A 85 -10.80 -32.45 49.01
C ASN A 85 -12.00 -33.15 48.24
N ALA A 86 -11.99 -33.22 46.90
CA ALA A 86 -12.80 -34.15 46.05
C ALA A 86 -12.23 -34.16 44.61
N PHE A 87 -11.84 -35.29 43.97
CA PHE A 87 -12.64 -36.33 43.27
C PHE A 87 -13.41 -35.81 42.02
N THR A 88 -13.30 -36.36 40.79
CA THR A 88 -12.45 -37.48 40.28
C THR A 88 -12.33 -37.50 38.73
N LYS A 89 -11.41 -38.37 38.21
CA LYS A 89 -11.51 -39.32 37.06
C LYS A 89 -12.77 -39.21 36.12
N VAL A 90 -12.76 -39.35 34.78
CA VAL A 90 -12.01 -40.25 33.83
C VAL A 90 -12.16 -39.89 32.32
N ASP A 91 -11.51 -40.50 31.29
CA ASP A 91 -10.31 -41.38 31.06
C ASP A 91 -9.83 -41.17 29.59
N ASP A 92 -8.77 -41.85 29.12
CA ASP A 92 -8.21 -41.79 27.75
C ASP A 92 -8.87 -42.73 26.71
N VAL A 93 -8.74 -42.42 25.40
CA VAL A 93 -8.91 -43.37 24.28
C VAL A 93 -7.72 -43.29 23.31
N VAL A 94 -7.16 -44.44 22.95
CA VAL A 94 -5.96 -44.58 22.12
C VAL A 94 -6.32 -45.02 20.70
N LEU A 95 -5.60 -44.49 19.69
CA LEU A 95 -5.45 -45.13 18.38
C LEU A 95 -3.97 -45.15 17.96
N SER A 96 -3.65 -46.10 17.08
CA SER A 96 -2.31 -46.68 16.93
C SER A 96 -1.65 -46.39 15.58
N THR A 97 -0.38 -46.79 15.46
CA THR A 97 0.30 -46.95 14.17
C THR A 97 1.19 -48.19 14.28
N ASP A 98 1.04 -49.12 13.35
CA ASP A 98 1.73 -50.42 13.37
C ASP A 98 1.99 -50.92 11.95
N GLN A 99 3.13 -51.59 11.75
CA GLN A 99 3.68 -52.33 10.61
C GLN A 99 5.20 -52.47 10.87
N HIS A 100 5.88 -53.62 10.74
CA HIS A 100 5.46 -54.94 10.26
C HIS A 100 6.38 -56.04 10.85
N ARG A 101 5.83 -57.24 11.15
CA ARG A 101 6.35 -58.61 10.81
C ARG A 101 7.86 -58.93 11.04
N SER A 102 8.32 -59.96 11.79
CA SER A 102 7.75 -60.94 12.77
C SER A 102 8.91 -61.45 13.69
N SER A 103 9.21 -62.69 14.14
CA SER A 103 8.73 -64.08 13.93
C SER A 103 9.24 -65.08 15.03
N VAL A 104 8.62 -66.27 15.12
CA VAL A 104 9.10 -67.60 15.62
C VAL A 104 9.95 -67.77 16.92
N LYS A 105 9.30 -68.38 17.93
CA LYS A 105 9.73 -69.45 18.90
C LYS A 105 11.17 -69.56 19.44
N GLY A 106 11.31 -69.63 20.78
CA GLY A 106 12.47 -70.23 21.48
C GLY A 106 12.24 -70.48 22.99
N LYS A 107 12.52 -71.71 23.46
CA LYS A 107 12.62 -72.13 24.89
C LYS A 107 14.04 -71.80 25.43
N SER A 108 14.39 -71.75 26.72
CA SER A 108 13.71 -71.84 28.04
C SER A 108 14.71 -71.48 29.15
N GLY A 109 14.27 -71.10 30.36
CA GLY A 109 15.16 -71.03 31.53
C GLY A 109 14.55 -70.29 32.73
N TYR A 110 14.33 -70.99 33.85
CA TYR A 110 13.78 -70.41 35.09
C TYR A 110 14.91 -70.01 36.05
N GLY A 111 14.98 -68.73 36.43
CA GLY A 111 15.90 -68.21 37.46
C GLY A 111 15.22 -67.16 38.32
N LYS A 112 14.86 -67.49 39.57
CA LYS A 112 14.18 -66.55 40.49
C LYS A 112 15.19 -65.63 41.19
N SER A 113 15.19 -64.34 40.88
CA SER A 113 15.38 -63.28 41.91
C SER A 113 15.13 -61.85 41.40
N ARG A 114 14.38 -61.07 42.20
CA ARG A 114 14.22 -59.60 42.17
C ARG A 114 14.09 -58.92 40.78
N GLU A 115 12.87 -58.93 40.27
CA GLU A 115 12.38 -57.96 39.27
C GLU A 115 12.51 -56.52 39.81
N LYS A 116 13.58 -55.79 39.41
CA LYS A 116 13.68 -54.35 39.64
C LYS A 116 12.73 -53.62 38.68
N LYS A 117 11.48 -53.42 39.08
CA LYS A 117 10.50 -52.57 38.36
C LYS A 117 11.14 -51.22 38.00
N LYS A 118 11.46 -51.04 36.72
CA LYS A 118 11.91 -49.74 36.17
C LYS A 118 10.74 -48.77 36.17
N VAL A 119 10.51 -48.11 37.30
CA VAL A 119 9.60 -46.97 37.42
C VAL A 119 9.92 -45.99 36.28
N LYS A 120 8.93 -45.66 35.44
CA LYS A 120 9.06 -44.61 34.42
C LYS A 120 9.23 -43.26 35.14
N ARG A 121 10.47 -42.93 35.53
CA ARG A 121 10.83 -41.71 36.23
C ARG A 121 10.39 -40.51 35.40
N PHE A 122 9.37 -39.80 35.87
CA PHE A 122 8.89 -38.57 35.24
C PHE A 122 9.93 -37.47 35.41
N TYR A 123 10.89 -37.42 34.47
CA TYR A 123 11.90 -36.36 34.42
C TYR A 123 11.23 -34.98 34.49
N THR A 124 11.69 -34.15 35.43
CA THR A 124 11.28 -32.76 35.58
C THR A 124 11.63 -31.94 34.34
N LYS A 125 11.03 -30.75 34.17
CA LYS A 125 11.35 -29.82 33.06
C LYS A 125 12.86 -29.46 33.02
N LYS A 126 13.53 -29.45 34.18
CA LYS A 126 14.99 -29.25 34.31
C LYS A 126 15.77 -30.48 33.83
N GLU A 127 15.48 -31.68 34.33
CA GLU A 127 16.13 -32.92 33.89
C GLU A 127 15.92 -33.17 32.38
N ARG A 128 14.72 -32.92 31.84
CA ARG A 128 14.47 -33.04 30.38
C ARG A 128 15.30 -32.04 29.56
N ARG A 129 15.49 -30.80 30.04
CA ARG A 129 16.38 -29.82 29.39
C ARG A 129 17.85 -30.26 29.45
N GLN A 130 18.27 -30.82 30.58
CA GLN A 130 19.65 -31.28 30.78
C GLN A 130 19.97 -32.54 29.95
N ALA A 131 19.06 -33.52 29.89
CA ALA A 131 19.19 -34.69 29.01
C ALA A 131 19.23 -34.30 27.52
N ARG A 132 18.43 -33.31 27.11
CA ARG A 132 18.48 -32.71 25.75
C ARG A 132 19.74 -31.89 25.48
N LEU A 133 20.51 -31.51 26.50
CA LEU A 133 21.80 -30.83 26.34
C LEU A 133 22.95 -31.84 26.25
N THR A 134 22.96 -32.86 27.11
CA THR A 134 23.96 -33.94 27.06
C THR A 134 23.84 -34.83 25.83
N SER A 135 22.66 -34.96 25.23
CA SER A 135 22.44 -35.73 23.99
C SER A 135 22.84 -35.01 22.69
N LYS A 136 23.66 -33.95 22.75
CA LYS A 136 24.02 -33.13 21.58
C LYS A 136 25.43 -33.40 21.09
N LYS A 137 25.64 -33.21 19.79
CA LYS A 137 26.98 -33.04 19.22
C LYS A 137 27.66 -31.86 19.92
N HIS A 138 28.88 -32.06 20.44
CA HIS A 138 29.65 -31.08 21.23
C HIS A 138 28.92 -30.55 22.49
N ALA A 139 28.12 -31.39 23.17
CA ALA A 139 27.32 -31.03 24.35
C ALA A 139 28.05 -30.16 25.40
N GLU A 140 29.29 -30.50 25.74
CA GLU A 140 30.11 -29.77 26.73
C GLU A 140 30.33 -28.31 26.33
N VAL A 141 30.76 -28.09 25.07
CA VAL A 141 30.97 -26.75 24.48
C VAL A 141 29.63 -26.00 24.38
N VAL A 142 28.54 -26.69 24.04
CA VAL A 142 27.20 -26.06 23.99
C VAL A 142 26.76 -25.59 25.38
N ILE A 143 27.11 -26.30 26.45
CA ILE A 143 26.77 -25.91 27.83
C ILE A 143 27.59 -24.68 28.27
N THR A 144 28.89 -24.61 27.98
CA THR A 144 29.71 -23.45 28.33
C THR A 144 29.32 -22.21 27.51
N LEU A 145 29.17 -22.34 26.20
CA LEU A 145 28.74 -21.25 25.32
C LEU A 145 27.36 -20.69 25.70
N LEU A 146 26.41 -21.52 26.15
CA LEU A 146 25.10 -21.05 26.63
C LEU A 146 25.19 -20.27 27.95
N ALA A 147 26.15 -20.57 28.82
CA ALA A 147 26.36 -19.82 30.06
C ALA A 147 26.99 -18.45 29.78
N ASP A 148 28.04 -18.41 28.94
CA ASP A 148 28.71 -17.16 28.57
C ASP A 148 27.79 -16.25 27.71
N TRP A 149 27.00 -16.84 26.79
CA TRP A 149 26.01 -16.11 26.00
C TRP A 149 24.94 -15.42 26.86
N GLU A 150 24.52 -16.04 27.97
CA GLU A 150 23.53 -15.48 28.90
C GLU A 150 24.07 -14.25 29.67
N VAL A 151 25.39 -14.02 29.67
CA VAL A 151 26.05 -12.80 30.18
C VAL A 151 26.31 -11.81 29.04
N LEU A 152 26.82 -12.29 27.90
CA LEU A 152 27.13 -11.48 26.70
C LEU A 152 25.90 -10.71 26.20
N ARG A 153 24.73 -11.35 26.18
CA ARG A 153 23.47 -10.81 25.62
C ARG A 153 22.75 -9.78 26.48
N ARG A 154 23.32 -9.38 27.63
CA ARG A 154 22.70 -8.40 28.53
C ARG A 154 23.16 -6.99 28.16
N ASP A 155 22.22 -6.05 28.15
CA ASP A 155 22.51 -4.64 27.89
C ASP A 155 23.42 -4.06 28.98
N THR A 156 23.27 -4.52 30.23
CA THR A 156 24.09 -4.17 31.40
C THR A 156 25.56 -4.57 31.33
N THR A 157 25.96 -5.42 30.38
CA THR A 157 27.36 -5.89 30.27
C THR A 157 28.17 -4.87 29.47
N GLU A 158 29.24 -4.33 30.06
CA GLU A 158 30.16 -3.37 29.43
C GLU A 158 30.80 -3.89 28.12
N THR A 159 31.15 -2.98 27.21
CA THR A 159 31.69 -3.32 25.88
C THR A 159 33.02 -4.06 25.92
N SER A 160 33.95 -3.71 26.83
CA SER A 160 35.22 -4.47 27.00
C SER A 160 34.93 -5.92 27.39
N LYS A 161 34.13 -6.11 28.44
CA LYS A 161 33.69 -7.42 28.94
C LYS A 161 32.92 -8.22 27.88
N LYS A 162 32.19 -7.55 26.97
CA LYS A 162 31.58 -8.19 25.79
C LYS A 162 32.62 -8.70 24.79
N HIS A 163 33.67 -7.94 24.47
CA HIS A 163 34.75 -8.40 23.59
C HIS A 163 35.52 -9.58 24.21
N GLU A 164 35.89 -9.49 25.50
CA GLU A 164 36.57 -10.55 26.26
C GLU A 164 35.76 -11.87 26.28
N LEU A 165 34.43 -11.76 26.48
CA LEU A 165 33.52 -12.90 26.40
C LEU A 165 33.47 -13.50 24.99
N VAL A 166 33.47 -12.67 23.94
CA VAL A 166 33.51 -13.18 22.56
C VAL A 166 34.82 -13.93 22.26
N ASP A 167 35.98 -13.45 22.71
CA ASP A 167 37.25 -14.18 22.53
C ASP A 167 37.24 -15.54 23.25
N LYS A 168 36.78 -15.58 24.50
CA LYS A 168 36.58 -16.81 25.26
C LYS A 168 35.65 -17.79 24.52
N MET A 169 34.53 -17.28 23.99
CA MET A 169 33.55 -18.07 23.26
C MET A 169 34.09 -18.54 21.89
N LEU A 170 34.92 -17.75 21.21
CA LEU A 170 35.61 -18.15 19.98
C LEU A 170 36.60 -19.29 20.25
N ALA A 171 37.40 -19.19 21.31
CA ALA A 171 38.34 -20.25 21.69
C ALA A 171 37.62 -21.58 21.96
N ALA A 172 36.46 -21.55 22.64
CA ALA A 172 35.65 -22.74 22.88
C ALA A 172 34.97 -23.29 21.60
N ALA A 173 34.47 -22.39 20.74
CA ALA A 173 33.71 -22.71 19.53
C ALA A 173 34.57 -23.07 18.30
N LYS A 174 35.89 -22.83 18.34
CA LYS A 174 36.86 -23.17 17.29
C LYS A 174 36.70 -24.61 16.78
N THR A 175 36.81 -24.76 15.46
CA THR A 175 36.52 -25.95 14.62
C THR A 175 35.08 -26.48 14.66
N LYS A 176 34.16 -25.80 15.37
CA LYS A 176 32.76 -26.22 15.57
C LYS A 176 31.76 -25.17 15.12
N LEU A 177 32.20 -23.98 14.65
CA LEU A 177 31.31 -22.87 14.30
C LEU A 177 30.29 -23.27 13.23
N MET A 178 30.68 -24.16 12.30
CA MET A 178 29.80 -24.67 11.25
C MET A 178 28.57 -25.43 11.77
N ASP A 179 28.76 -26.34 12.73
CA ASP A 179 27.65 -27.10 13.33
C ASP A 179 26.84 -26.22 14.29
N LEU A 180 27.51 -25.40 15.09
CA LEU A 180 26.88 -24.45 16.01
C LEU A 180 25.99 -23.44 15.27
N SER A 181 26.39 -22.98 14.09
CA SER A 181 25.61 -22.08 13.23
C SER A 181 24.35 -22.73 12.64
N ARG A 182 24.32 -24.05 12.50
CA ARG A 182 23.19 -24.80 11.91
C ARG A 182 22.18 -25.29 12.94
N ALA A 183 22.54 -25.40 14.21
CA ALA A 183 21.67 -25.92 15.25
C ALA A 183 20.77 -24.82 15.88
N HIS A 184 19.48 -25.13 15.98
CA HIS A 184 18.41 -24.26 16.51
C HIS A 184 18.76 -23.53 17.83
N ASP A 185 19.43 -24.23 18.75
CA ASP A 185 19.72 -23.72 20.09
C ASP A 185 21.01 -22.87 20.16
N THR A 186 21.83 -22.85 19.11
CA THR A 186 23.18 -22.26 19.13
C THR A 186 23.48 -21.26 18.02
N SER A 187 22.68 -21.19 16.95
CA SER A 187 22.88 -20.17 15.89
C SER A 187 22.90 -18.76 16.49
N ARG A 188 21.98 -18.48 17.42
CA ARG A 188 21.84 -17.21 18.13
C ARG A 188 23.07 -16.81 18.93
N ILE A 189 23.89 -17.77 19.33
CA ILE A 189 25.17 -17.51 20.01
C ILE A 189 26.14 -16.90 19.00
N ILE A 190 26.30 -17.54 17.84
CA ILE A 190 27.18 -17.06 16.75
C ILE A 190 26.67 -15.74 16.16
N GLU A 191 25.35 -15.58 16.00
CA GLU A 191 24.70 -14.31 15.64
C GLU A 191 25.06 -13.17 16.62
N SER A 192 25.14 -13.48 17.92
CA SER A 192 25.49 -12.50 18.96
C SER A 192 26.99 -12.19 18.99
N MET A 193 27.85 -13.19 18.74
CA MET A 193 29.29 -13.01 18.61
C MET A 193 29.63 -12.13 17.39
N LEU A 194 28.93 -12.30 16.26
CA LEU A 194 29.05 -11.42 15.10
C LEU A 194 28.55 -9.99 15.38
N GLN A 195 27.44 -9.83 16.11
CA GLN A 195 26.87 -8.52 16.43
C GLN A 195 27.69 -7.72 17.47
N LEU A 196 28.22 -8.39 18.48
CA LEU A 196 28.85 -7.76 19.66
C LEU A 196 30.38 -7.87 19.69
N GLY A 197 30.98 -8.71 18.84
CA GLY A 197 32.43 -8.84 18.74
C GLY A 197 33.09 -7.76 17.87
N THR A 198 34.41 -7.62 18.00
CA THR A 198 35.26 -6.70 17.22
C THR A 198 35.40 -7.14 15.75
N GLU A 199 36.00 -6.30 14.90
CA GLU A 199 36.24 -6.67 13.50
C GLU A 199 37.20 -7.88 13.37
N ALA A 200 38.26 -7.94 14.17
CA ALA A 200 39.16 -9.09 14.20
C ALA A 200 38.44 -10.39 14.60
N GLN A 201 37.54 -10.31 15.59
CA GLN A 201 36.69 -11.44 15.99
C GLN A 201 35.73 -11.87 14.87
N ARG A 202 35.17 -10.92 14.10
CA ARG A 202 34.34 -11.21 12.91
C ARG A 202 35.15 -11.90 11.81
N TRP A 203 36.40 -11.48 11.58
CA TRP A 203 37.33 -12.14 10.66
C TRP A 203 37.68 -13.58 11.06
N VAL A 204 37.84 -13.87 12.36
CA VAL A 204 38.05 -15.25 12.85
C VAL A 204 36.83 -16.14 12.54
N ILE A 205 35.61 -15.64 12.79
CA ILE A 205 34.37 -16.36 12.43
C ILE A 205 34.28 -16.55 10.91
N PHE A 206 34.62 -15.52 10.13
CA PHE A 206 34.60 -15.57 8.67
C PHE A 206 35.56 -16.62 8.11
N ALA A 207 36.79 -16.68 8.61
CA ALA A 207 37.82 -17.60 8.13
C ALA A 207 37.42 -19.08 8.30
N GLU A 208 36.80 -19.46 9.43
CA GLU A 208 36.32 -20.85 9.64
C GLU A 208 35.06 -21.17 8.80
N LEU A 209 34.23 -20.17 8.47
CA LEU A 209 32.96 -20.38 7.79
C LEU A 209 32.98 -20.17 6.26
N ARG A 210 33.98 -19.45 5.70
CA ARG A 210 34.06 -18.94 4.31
C ARG A 210 33.48 -19.91 3.27
N ASP A 211 34.10 -21.08 3.12
CA ASP A 211 33.76 -22.06 2.08
C ASP A 211 32.36 -22.67 2.24
N ARG A 212 31.76 -22.50 3.43
CA ARG A 212 30.46 -23.05 3.81
C ARG A 212 29.36 -21.99 3.88
N LEU A 213 29.66 -20.69 3.72
CA LEU A 213 28.68 -19.60 3.79
C LEU A 213 27.51 -19.79 2.82
N ARG A 214 27.77 -20.27 1.60
CA ARG A 214 26.72 -20.60 0.61
C ARG A 214 25.75 -21.69 1.11
N TYR A 215 26.24 -22.67 1.86
CA TYR A 215 25.42 -23.74 2.45
C TYR A 215 24.76 -23.31 3.79
N LEU A 216 25.35 -22.36 4.51
CA LEU A 216 24.73 -21.70 5.66
C LEU A 216 23.55 -20.80 5.25
N ALA A 217 23.67 -20.04 4.15
CA ALA A 217 22.56 -19.26 3.58
C ALA A 217 21.35 -20.15 3.21
N MET A 218 21.58 -21.41 2.84
CA MET A 218 20.52 -22.40 2.60
C MET A 218 19.99 -23.09 3.88
N SER A 219 20.47 -22.74 5.07
CA SER A 219 19.99 -23.31 6.34
C SER A 219 18.95 -22.40 7.01
N GLN A 220 17.88 -23.00 7.55
CA GLN A 220 16.84 -22.31 8.33
C GLN A 220 17.42 -21.45 9.46
N TYR A 221 18.47 -21.94 10.13
CA TYR A 221 19.16 -21.25 11.23
C TYR A 221 20.46 -20.57 10.74
N GLY A 222 21.25 -21.27 9.93
CA GLY A 222 22.52 -20.75 9.42
C GLY A 222 22.40 -19.47 8.59
N LYS A 223 21.24 -19.22 7.95
CA LYS A 223 20.99 -17.97 7.23
C LYS A 223 21.16 -16.76 8.14
N HIS A 224 20.78 -16.85 9.42
CA HIS A 224 20.84 -15.73 10.36
C HIS A 224 22.29 -15.36 10.71
N VAL A 225 23.18 -16.35 10.77
CA VAL A 225 24.63 -16.13 10.90
C VAL A 225 25.18 -15.41 9.67
N VAL A 226 24.78 -15.80 8.45
CA VAL A 226 25.20 -15.11 7.21
C VAL A 226 24.61 -13.70 7.11
N LEU A 227 23.35 -13.49 7.51
CA LEU A 227 22.74 -12.16 7.58
C LEU A 227 23.50 -11.27 8.57
N LYS A 228 23.78 -11.74 9.79
CA LYS A 228 24.59 -10.98 10.76
C LYS A 228 26.00 -10.68 10.24
N LEU A 229 26.62 -11.62 9.52
CA LEU A 229 27.90 -11.40 8.84
C LEU A 229 27.82 -10.31 7.76
N VAL A 230 26.73 -10.23 7.00
CA VAL A 230 26.52 -9.14 6.02
C VAL A 230 26.26 -7.81 6.73
N SER A 231 25.37 -7.76 7.72
CA SER A 231 25.03 -6.52 8.43
C SER A 231 26.22 -5.93 9.20
N TYR A 232 26.95 -6.76 9.95
CA TYR A 232 28.01 -6.32 10.88
C TYR A 232 29.44 -6.52 10.34
N GLY A 233 29.65 -7.32 9.30
CA GLY A 233 30.97 -7.50 8.68
C GLY A 233 31.45 -6.26 7.93
N ALA A 234 32.78 -6.08 7.89
CA ALA A 234 33.42 -5.07 7.06
C ALA A 234 33.17 -5.30 5.55
N LYS A 235 33.46 -4.31 4.71
CA LYS A 235 33.10 -4.31 3.27
C LYS A 235 33.67 -5.52 2.52
N GLU A 236 34.83 -5.98 2.95
CA GLU A 236 35.64 -7.09 2.44
C GLU A 236 34.90 -8.42 2.60
N HIS A 237 34.23 -8.63 3.75
CA HIS A 237 33.37 -9.79 4.01
C HIS A 237 32.20 -9.85 3.01
N ARG A 238 31.62 -8.69 2.66
CA ARG A 238 30.53 -8.56 1.69
C ARG A 238 31.03 -8.80 0.26
N LEU A 239 32.18 -8.22 -0.10
CA LEU A 239 32.85 -8.46 -1.40
C LEU A 239 33.17 -9.94 -1.62
N GLU A 240 33.64 -10.64 -0.59
CA GLU A 240 33.92 -12.07 -0.67
C GLU A 240 32.63 -12.91 -0.74
N LEU A 241 31.56 -12.52 -0.04
CA LEU A 241 30.23 -13.13 -0.21
C LEU A 241 29.68 -12.96 -1.63
N PHE A 242 29.83 -11.79 -2.26
CA PHE A 242 29.46 -11.59 -3.68
C PHE A 242 30.24 -12.56 -4.60
N LYS A 243 31.54 -12.80 -4.36
CA LYS A 243 32.32 -13.81 -5.12
C LYS A 243 31.80 -15.24 -4.89
N LEU A 244 31.53 -15.61 -3.64
CA LEU A 244 31.08 -16.96 -3.25
C LEU A 244 29.67 -17.32 -3.76
N PHE A 245 28.83 -16.30 -4.03
CA PHE A 245 27.47 -16.46 -4.54
C PHE A 245 27.39 -16.37 -6.07
N ARG A 246 28.38 -15.76 -6.75
CA ARG A 246 28.48 -15.73 -8.22
C ARG A 246 28.54 -17.16 -8.78
N GLY A 247 27.80 -17.42 -9.84
CA GLY A 247 27.55 -18.75 -10.40
C GLY A 247 26.49 -19.57 -9.67
N TYR A 248 25.90 -19.04 -8.58
CA TYR A 248 24.87 -19.71 -7.78
C TYR A 248 23.66 -18.83 -7.45
N VAL A 249 23.59 -17.58 -7.90
CA VAL A 249 22.49 -16.62 -7.63
C VAL A 249 21.14 -17.24 -7.96
N ALA A 250 20.96 -17.77 -9.17
CA ALA A 250 19.70 -18.39 -9.59
C ALA A 250 19.31 -19.60 -8.70
N LYS A 251 20.30 -20.35 -8.19
CA LYS A 251 20.09 -21.49 -7.29
C LYS A 251 19.75 -21.04 -5.85
N LEU A 252 20.33 -19.94 -5.39
CA LEU A 252 20.04 -19.34 -4.08
C LEU A 252 18.66 -18.67 -4.07
N LEU A 253 18.28 -17.98 -5.14
CA LEU A 253 16.95 -17.39 -5.32
C LEU A 253 15.83 -18.45 -5.35
N ARG A 254 16.06 -19.63 -5.96
CA ARG A 254 15.12 -20.78 -5.85
C ARG A 254 14.96 -21.33 -4.42
N HIS A 255 15.75 -20.87 -3.43
CA HIS A 255 15.74 -21.39 -2.07
C HIS A 255 15.26 -20.35 -1.03
N LYS A 256 14.16 -20.66 -0.34
CA LYS A 256 13.41 -19.75 0.55
C LYS A 256 14.25 -18.99 1.60
N HIS A 257 15.33 -19.60 2.10
CA HIS A 257 16.21 -18.97 3.10
C HIS A 257 17.42 -18.25 2.50
N ALA A 258 17.86 -18.64 1.31
CA ALA A 258 19.04 -18.04 0.69
C ALA A 258 18.65 -16.80 -0.15
N ALA A 259 17.45 -16.80 -0.73
CA ALA A 259 16.85 -15.62 -1.35
C ALA A 259 16.81 -14.41 -0.39
N GLU A 260 16.55 -14.61 0.90
CA GLU A 260 16.59 -13.55 1.92
C GLU A 260 18.00 -12.98 2.16
N VAL A 261 19.06 -13.79 1.96
CA VAL A 261 20.46 -13.34 2.06
C VAL A 261 20.90 -12.62 0.78
N VAL A 262 20.47 -13.12 -0.39
CA VAL A 262 20.71 -12.47 -1.70
C VAL A 262 19.97 -11.12 -1.76
N GLU A 263 18.72 -11.06 -1.29
CA GLU A 263 17.94 -9.82 -1.16
C GLU A 263 18.67 -8.76 -0.35
N MET A 264 19.12 -9.09 0.87
CA MET A 264 19.77 -8.12 1.73
C MET A 264 21.11 -7.64 1.14
N LEU A 265 21.84 -8.50 0.42
CA LEU A 265 23.00 -8.08 -0.37
C LEU A 265 22.63 -7.17 -1.54
N TYR A 266 21.52 -7.44 -2.24
CA TYR A 266 21.06 -6.72 -3.44
C TYR A 266 20.48 -5.33 -3.12
N ASN A 267 19.64 -5.23 -2.09
CA ASN A 267 18.96 -4.01 -1.69
C ASN A 267 19.89 -3.08 -0.89
N ASP A 268 20.47 -3.57 0.22
CA ASP A 268 21.12 -2.73 1.23
C ASP A 268 22.60 -2.42 0.92
N TYR A 269 23.30 -3.30 0.18
CA TYR A 269 24.77 -3.24 0.06
C TYR A 269 25.32 -3.25 -1.37
N ALA A 270 24.56 -3.68 -2.38
CA ALA A 270 25.04 -3.75 -3.75
C ALA A 270 25.01 -2.39 -4.44
N THR A 271 26.16 -2.00 -5.02
CA THR A 271 26.22 -0.95 -6.04
C THR A 271 25.39 -1.31 -7.27
N ALA A 272 25.04 -0.33 -8.10
CA ALA A 272 24.31 -0.57 -9.36
C ALA A 272 24.99 -1.64 -10.25
N ALA A 273 26.32 -1.62 -10.35
CA ALA A 273 27.07 -2.62 -11.10
C ALA A 273 26.98 -4.04 -10.47
N GLN A 274 27.00 -4.14 -9.13
CA GLN A 274 26.80 -5.43 -8.45
C GLN A 274 25.36 -5.95 -8.61
N ARG A 275 24.34 -5.07 -8.56
CA ARG A 275 22.96 -5.45 -8.88
C ARG A 275 22.85 -5.97 -10.32
N ALA A 276 23.46 -5.30 -11.30
CA ALA A 276 23.50 -5.76 -12.69
C ALA A 276 24.14 -7.15 -12.82
N LEU A 277 25.29 -7.41 -12.18
CA LEU A 277 25.95 -8.73 -12.21
C LEU A 277 25.08 -9.85 -11.63
N ILE A 278 24.29 -9.56 -10.59
CA ILE A 278 23.34 -10.52 -9.99
C ILE A 278 22.20 -10.84 -10.97
N LEU A 279 21.65 -9.81 -11.65
CA LEU A 279 20.56 -9.97 -12.62
C LEU A 279 21.02 -10.66 -13.93
N GLN A 280 22.23 -10.34 -14.42
CA GLN A 280 22.82 -10.97 -15.60
C GLN A 280 22.89 -12.50 -15.47
N GLU A 281 23.27 -13.01 -14.30
CA GLU A 281 23.32 -14.46 -14.05
C GLU A 281 21.94 -15.12 -14.11
N VAL A 282 20.90 -14.38 -13.69
CA VAL A 282 19.50 -14.82 -13.71
C VAL A 282 18.94 -14.88 -15.13
N TYR A 283 19.33 -13.97 -16.03
CA TYR A 283 18.93 -14.05 -17.45
C TYR A 283 19.52 -15.29 -18.14
N GLY A 284 20.75 -15.69 -17.80
CA GLY A 284 21.24 -17.02 -18.18
C GLY A 284 22.74 -17.25 -17.96
N HIS A 285 23.05 -18.29 -17.19
CA HIS A 285 24.42 -18.66 -16.81
C HIS A 285 25.38 -18.87 -18.01
N GLN A 286 24.92 -19.54 -19.08
CA GLN A 286 25.76 -19.93 -20.22
C GLN A 286 26.36 -18.76 -21.02
N PHE A 287 25.78 -17.57 -20.94
CA PHE A 287 26.23 -16.38 -21.68
C PHE A 287 26.41 -15.17 -20.76
N ALA A 288 26.45 -15.38 -19.43
CA ALA A 288 26.66 -14.32 -18.44
C ALA A 288 27.96 -13.52 -18.69
N LEU A 289 29.02 -14.16 -19.20
CA LEU A 289 30.25 -13.48 -19.62
C LEU A 289 30.02 -12.47 -20.75
N GLN A 290 29.21 -12.82 -21.76
CA GLN A 290 28.84 -11.93 -22.87
C GLN A 290 27.96 -10.77 -22.37
N LEU A 291 27.06 -11.02 -21.42
CA LEU A 291 26.26 -9.97 -20.78
C LEU A 291 27.11 -8.99 -19.97
N THR A 292 28.09 -9.50 -19.21
CA THR A 292 29.05 -8.67 -18.46
C THR A 292 29.91 -7.84 -19.41
N ALA A 293 30.43 -8.43 -20.49
CA ALA A 293 31.25 -7.72 -21.48
C ALA A 293 30.50 -6.57 -22.18
N ASN A 294 29.20 -6.77 -22.45
CA ASN A 294 28.33 -5.73 -23.02
C ASN A 294 27.65 -4.84 -21.96
N ASN A 295 28.08 -4.92 -20.69
CA ASN A 295 27.58 -4.12 -19.56
C ASN A 295 26.04 -4.10 -19.41
N VAL A 296 25.38 -5.24 -19.66
CA VAL A 296 23.92 -5.37 -19.70
C VAL A 296 23.28 -5.02 -18.36
N GLN A 297 22.30 -4.10 -18.37
CA GLN A 297 21.62 -3.61 -17.15
C GLN A 297 20.17 -4.08 -17.01
N ARG A 298 19.57 -4.66 -18.07
CA ARG A 298 18.13 -5.04 -18.13
C ARG A 298 17.90 -6.27 -18.98
N LEU A 299 16.82 -7.01 -18.70
CA LEU A 299 16.39 -8.18 -19.48
C LEU A 299 16.31 -7.89 -20.99
N GLN A 300 15.65 -6.81 -21.42
CA GLN A 300 15.46 -6.54 -22.85
C GLN A 300 16.81 -6.47 -23.60
N GLN A 301 17.82 -5.80 -23.03
CA GLN A 301 19.18 -5.76 -23.60
C GLN A 301 19.83 -7.14 -23.68
N ALA A 302 19.57 -8.04 -22.72
CA ALA A 302 20.06 -9.42 -22.77
C ALA A 302 19.43 -10.22 -23.93
N LEU A 303 18.16 -9.93 -24.25
CA LEU A 303 17.41 -10.54 -25.36
C LEU A 303 17.83 -9.94 -26.71
N ASP A 304 18.04 -8.62 -26.79
CA ASP A 304 18.49 -7.92 -28.00
C ASP A 304 19.88 -8.42 -28.45
N LEU A 305 20.76 -8.76 -27.49
CA LEU A 305 22.07 -9.37 -27.74
C LEU A 305 22.04 -10.88 -28.04
N ASN A 306 20.90 -11.55 -27.85
CA ASN A 306 20.76 -13.00 -28.00
C ASN A 306 19.37 -13.37 -28.58
N PRO A 307 18.99 -12.89 -29.78
CA PRO A 307 17.65 -13.10 -30.34
C PRO A 307 17.28 -14.59 -30.44
N ASP A 308 18.20 -15.43 -30.94
CA ASP A 308 18.02 -16.89 -31.11
C ASP A 308 17.78 -17.65 -29.80
N LYS A 309 18.05 -17.01 -28.65
CA LYS A 309 17.89 -17.60 -27.31
C LYS A 309 16.72 -16.98 -26.54
N ARG A 310 16.00 -16.00 -27.13
CA ARG A 310 14.95 -15.20 -26.46
C ARG A 310 13.95 -16.06 -25.68
N ASP A 311 13.39 -17.10 -26.30
CA ASP A 311 12.42 -17.97 -25.64
C ASP A 311 13.03 -18.86 -24.55
N LYS A 312 14.28 -19.31 -24.73
CA LYS A 312 15.02 -20.07 -23.71
C LYS A 312 15.32 -19.20 -22.48
N ILE A 313 15.61 -17.92 -22.67
CA ILE A 313 15.81 -16.94 -21.60
C ILE A 313 14.49 -16.69 -20.85
N LEU A 314 13.42 -16.39 -21.58
CA LEU A 314 12.11 -16.12 -21.01
C LEU A 314 11.49 -17.35 -20.31
N ALA A 315 11.73 -18.56 -20.82
CA ALA A 315 11.35 -19.80 -20.15
C ALA A 315 12.09 -20.01 -18.82
N ASN A 316 13.43 -19.96 -18.83
CA ASN A 316 14.23 -20.14 -17.60
C ASN A 316 13.90 -19.10 -16.52
N LEU A 317 13.62 -17.86 -16.92
CA LEU A 317 13.20 -16.80 -16.03
C LEU A 317 11.77 -17.02 -15.50
N ASN A 318 10.82 -17.45 -16.34
CA ASN A 318 9.47 -17.80 -15.88
C ASN A 318 9.51 -18.96 -14.86
N ASP A 319 10.20 -20.06 -15.17
CA ASP A 319 10.31 -21.23 -14.29
C ASP A 319 10.95 -20.84 -12.92
N LEU A 320 11.90 -19.90 -12.93
CA LEU A 320 12.46 -19.30 -11.71
C LEU A 320 11.43 -18.44 -10.96
N LEU A 321 10.73 -17.53 -11.65
CA LEU A 321 9.72 -16.66 -11.07
C LEU A 321 8.60 -17.46 -10.40
N VAL A 322 8.01 -18.44 -11.09
CA VAL A 322 7.04 -19.41 -10.52
C VAL A 322 7.61 -20.04 -9.25
N THR A 323 8.84 -20.57 -9.32
CA THR A 323 9.51 -21.22 -8.18
C THR A 323 9.68 -20.29 -6.97
N MET A 324 9.87 -18.99 -7.17
CA MET A 324 10.01 -17.98 -6.10
C MET A 324 8.65 -17.54 -5.55
N VAL A 325 7.68 -17.29 -6.44
CA VAL A 325 6.32 -16.90 -6.10
C VAL A 325 5.65 -17.96 -5.23
N SER A 326 5.64 -19.23 -5.65
CA SER A 326 5.04 -20.35 -4.88
C SER A 326 5.73 -20.63 -3.54
N LYS A 327 6.88 -19.98 -3.24
CA LYS A 327 7.57 -20.04 -1.93
C LYS A 327 7.26 -18.85 -1.03
N GLY A 328 6.47 -17.89 -1.50
CA GLY A 328 6.09 -16.66 -0.81
C GLY A 328 7.20 -15.59 -0.83
N LEU A 329 8.01 -15.54 -1.89
CA LEU A 329 9.16 -14.63 -1.99
C LEU A 329 8.84 -13.29 -2.68
N MET A 330 7.58 -13.02 -3.04
CA MET A 330 7.16 -11.77 -3.71
C MET A 330 7.41 -10.49 -2.90
N ARG A 331 7.74 -10.61 -1.61
CA ARG A 331 8.13 -9.48 -0.75
C ARG A 331 9.55 -8.94 -0.98
N LEU A 332 10.39 -9.68 -1.70
CA LEU A 332 11.79 -9.34 -1.93
C LEU A 332 11.90 -8.41 -3.16
N SER A 333 12.62 -7.29 -3.05
CA SER A 333 12.82 -6.33 -4.14
C SER A 333 13.41 -6.96 -5.39
N ILE A 334 14.37 -7.89 -5.25
CA ILE A 334 14.94 -8.58 -6.42
C ILE A 334 13.90 -9.43 -7.18
N VAL A 335 12.92 -10.00 -6.48
CA VAL A 335 11.81 -10.76 -7.10
C VAL A 335 10.86 -9.80 -7.82
N GLN A 336 10.64 -8.61 -7.26
CA GLN A 336 9.79 -7.57 -7.82
C GLN A 336 10.43 -6.94 -9.07
N HIS A 337 11.73 -6.68 -9.07
CA HIS A 337 12.52 -6.27 -10.24
C HIS A 337 12.38 -7.30 -11.37
N LEU A 338 12.64 -8.58 -11.07
CA LEU A 338 12.60 -9.66 -12.07
C LEU A 338 11.18 -9.89 -12.63
N LEU A 339 10.14 -9.77 -11.79
CA LEU A 339 8.74 -9.76 -12.25
C LEU A 339 8.48 -8.56 -13.17
N LEU A 340 8.87 -7.36 -12.77
CA LEU A 340 8.66 -6.14 -13.55
C LEU A 340 9.32 -6.22 -14.93
N GLU A 341 10.59 -6.64 -15.00
CA GLU A 341 11.28 -6.78 -16.28
C GLU A 341 10.67 -7.86 -17.17
N TYR A 342 10.39 -9.05 -16.61
CA TYR A 342 9.75 -10.13 -17.36
C TYR A 342 8.40 -9.68 -17.94
N LEU A 343 7.51 -9.15 -17.08
CA LEU A 343 6.18 -8.73 -17.48
C LEU A 343 6.21 -7.53 -18.45
N THR A 344 7.17 -6.60 -18.31
CA THR A 344 7.35 -5.51 -19.28
C THR A 344 7.70 -6.06 -20.67
N VAL A 345 8.59 -7.04 -20.76
CA VAL A 345 8.95 -7.68 -22.03
C VAL A 345 7.77 -8.49 -22.62
N ILE A 346 6.97 -9.14 -21.78
CA ILE A 346 5.73 -9.81 -22.22
C ILE A 346 4.69 -8.80 -22.75
N LEU A 347 4.52 -7.66 -22.08
CA LEU A 347 3.59 -6.60 -22.52
C LEU A 347 4.03 -5.94 -23.84
N GLN A 348 5.34 -5.78 -24.05
CA GLN A 348 5.89 -5.14 -25.26
C GLN A 348 5.87 -6.05 -26.50
N SER A 349 5.90 -7.37 -26.34
CA SER A 349 5.66 -8.28 -27.45
C SER A 349 4.19 -8.28 -27.86
N SER A 350 3.91 -8.20 -29.15
CA SER A 350 2.57 -8.10 -29.77
C SER A 350 1.62 -9.28 -29.50
N ASP A 351 2.04 -10.25 -28.69
CA ASP A 351 1.37 -11.53 -28.44
C ASP A 351 0.21 -11.45 -27.43
N LEU A 352 0.04 -10.34 -26.69
CA LEU A 352 -1.10 -10.15 -25.77
C LEU A 352 -2.47 -10.35 -26.45
N LEU A 353 -2.54 -10.12 -27.76
CA LEU A 353 -3.76 -10.32 -28.56
C LEU A 353 -4.06 -11.79 -28.85
N LYS A 354 -3.05 -12.68 -28.84
CA LYS A 354 -3.20 -14.12 -29.14
C LYS A 354 -3.89 -14.89 -28.01
N ILE A 355 -3.69 -14.43 -26.77
CA ILE A 355 -4.34 -14.94 -25.54
C ILE A 355 -5.88 -14.91 -25.63
N GLN A 356 -6.46 -14.08 -26.51
CA GLN A 356 -7.90 -14.06 -26.78
C GLN A 356 -8.43 -15.30 -27.50
N THR A 357 -7.60 -15.97 -28.32
CA THR A 357 -8.05 -17.06 -29.22
C THR A 357 -7.90 -18.46 -28.62
N THR A 358 -6.88 -18.69 -27.80
CA THR A 358 -6.62 -19.99 -27.17
C THR A 358 -7.55 -20.29 -25.99
N THR A 359 -8.03 -19.26 -25.28
CA THR A 359 -8.85 -19.43 -24.07
C THR A 359 -10.36 -19.63 -24.31
N SER A 360 -10.83 -19.61 -25.56
CA SER A 360 -12.27 -19.68 -25.89
C SER A 360 -12.69 -20.83 -26.81
N THR A 361 -11.78 -21.69 -27.28
CA THR A 361 -12.08 -22.56 -28.45
C THR A 361 -11.65 -24.03 -28.33
N THR A 362 -11.01 -24.48 -27.25
CA THR A 362 -10.56 -25.90 -27.12
C THR A 362 -10.73 -26.47 -25.71
N ILE A 363 -11.96 -26.89 -25.39
CA ILE A 363 -12.25 -27.94 -24.38
C ILE A 363 -13.18 -29.02 -24.96
N GLU A 364 -13.99 -28.68 -25.97
CA GLU A 364 -14.87 -29.61 -26.68
C GLU A 364 -14.45 -29.74 -28.16
N THR A 365 -14.73 -30.89 -28.78
CA THR A 365 -14.53 -31.21 -30.22
C THR A 365 -13.10 -31.34 -30.79
N THR A 366 -12.27 -32.20 -30.20
CA THR A 366 -11.29 -33.02 -30.98
C THR A 366 -11.30 -34.49 -30.54
N LYS A 367 -12.45 -35.15 -30.71
CA LYS A 367 -12.48 -36.56 -31.12
C LYS A 367 -12.72 -36.57 -32.63
N LEU A 368 -12.12 -37.53 -33.35
CA LEU A 368 -12.27 -37.74 -34.79
C LEU A 368 -11.70 -36.62 -35.68
N VAL A 369 -10.39 -36.65 -35.91
CA VAL A 369 -9.86 -37.05 -37.24
C VAL A 369 -8.73 -38.04 -36.97
N GLN A 370 -8.67 -39.14 -37.73
CA GLN A 370 -7.46 -39.94 -37.87
C GLN A 370 -6.79 -39.55 -39.18
N ASP A 371 -5.51 -39.21 -39.15
CA ASP A 371 -4.65 -39.27 -40.32
C ASP A 371 -3.32 -39.91 -39.92
N ILE A 372 -2.75 -40.68 -40.84
CA ILE A 372 -1.64 -41.61 -40.58
C ILE A 372 -0.37 -41.08 -41.23
N THR A 373 0.70 -40.91 -40.44
CA THR A 373 2.08 -40.80 -40.92
C THR A 373 3.08 -41.10 -39.80
N ASP A 374 4.32 -41.40 -40.16
CA ASP A 374 5.23 -42.29 -39.41
C ASP A 374 5.71 -41.87 -37.99
N PRO A 375 6.10 -42.85 -37.15
CA PRO A 375 6.57 -42.61 -35.79
C PRO A 375 8.09 -42.41 -35.68
N THR A 376 8.55 -41.18 -35.41
CA THR A 376 9.90 -40.94 -34.87
C THR A 376 9.93 -39.84 -33.81
N THR A 377 10.66 -40.13 -32.72
CA THR A 377 11.05 -39.20 -31.63
C THR A 377 9.93 -38.73 -30.69
N GLU A 378 9.85 -39.33 -29.50
CA GLU A 378 9.08 -38.78 -28.36
C GLU A 378 9.80 -37.57 -27.72
N GLU A 379 9.83 -36.43 -28.41
CA GLU A 379 10.12 -35.16 -27.74
C GLU A 379 8.91 -34.73 -26.91
N THR A 380 9.07 -34.61 -25.59
CA THR A 380 8.01 -34.08 -24.72
C THR A 380 7.73 -32.62 -25.11
N PRO A 381 6.48 -32.26 -25.47
CA PRO A 381 6.20 -30.94 -26.05
C PRO A 381 6.47 -29.86 -25.00
N THR A 382 7.47 -29.01 -25.25
CA THR A 382 7.83 -27.94 -24.31
C THR A 382 6.65 -26.96 -24.18
N PRO A 383 6.21 -26.62 -22.95
CA PRO A 383 4.97 -25.88 -22.75
C PRO A 383 5.05 -24.49 -23.40
N ARG A 384 3.96 -24.09 -24.06
CA ARG A 384 3.89 -22.86 -24.86
C ARG A 384 4.12 -21.64 -23.96
N ARG A 385 4.59 -20.55 -24.57
CA ARG A 385 4.88 -19.29 -23.86
C ARG A 385 3.65 -18.72 -23.13
N GLU A 386 2.45 -18.96 -23.66
CA GLU A 386 1.17 -18.62 -23.03
C GLU A 386 0.88 -19.48 -21.78
N GLU A 387 1.11 -20.80 -21.84
CA GLU A 387 0.90 -21.73 -20.72
C GLU A 387 1.83 -21.40 -19.54
N ARG A 388 3.11 -21.13 -19.83
CA ARG A 388 4.07 -20.64 -18.83
C ARG A 388 3.65 -19.30 -18.20
N LEU A 389 3.10 -18.39 -18.99
CA LEU A 389 2.58 -17.11 -18.47
C LEU A 389 1.36 -17.34 -17.56
N SER A 390 0.45 -18.25 -17.92
CA SER A 390 -0.70 -18.64 -17.08
C SER A 390 -0.23 -19.20 -15.74
N ALA A 391 0.70 -20.17 -15.74
CA ALA A 391 1.26 -20.74 -14.52
C ALA A 391 1.90 -19.70 -13.58
N LEU A 392 2.57 -18.67 -14.14
CA LEU A 392 3.09 -17.56 -13.34
C LEU A 392 1.99 -16.67 -12.77
N VAL A 393 0.96 -16.33 -13.57
CA VAL A 393 -0.18 -15.53 -13.11
C VAL A 393 -0.97 -16.28 -12.02
N GLU A 394 -1.22 -17.57 -12.21
CA GLU A 394 -1.87 -18.46 -11.23
C GLU A 394 -1.09 -18.49 -9.91
N ALA A 395 0.22 -18.72 -9.95
CA ALA A 395 1.06 -18.69 -8.75
C ALA A 395 1.03 -17.33 -8.02
N ILE A 396 0.98 -16.21 -8.75
CA ILE A 396 0.88 -14.85 -8.16
C ILE A 396 -0.49 -14.65 -7.50
N LEU A 397 -1.56 -15.14 -8.11
CA LEU A 397 -2.93 -15.08 -7.58
C LEU A 397 -3.09 -15.97 -6.33
N GLU A 398 -2.46 -17.15 -6.29
CA GLU A 398 -2.39 -18.01 -5.11
C GLU A 398 -1.56 -17.40 -3.97
N SER A 399 -0.41 -16.80 -4.29
CA SER A 399 0.49 -16.20 -3.28
C SER A 399 -0.02 -14.87 -2.71
N GLY A 400 -0.98 -14.21 -3.36
CA GLY A 400 -1.57 -12.94 -2.91
C GLY A 400 -0.70 -11.71 -3.20
N ILE A 401 -1.22 -10.81 -4.03
CA ILE A 401 -0.44 -9.69 -4.61
C ILE A 401 -0.03 -8.62 -3.59
N VAL A 402 -0.75 -8.50 -2.46
CA VAL A 402 -0.52 -7.50 -1.40
C VAL A 402 0.95 -7.45 -0.95
N SER A 403 1.62 -8.61 -0.92
CA SER A 403 3.02 -8.75 -0.49
C SER A 403 4.04 -7.96 -1.33
N MET A 404 3.71 -7.53 -2.56
CA MET A 404 4.57 -6.68 -3.40
C MET A 404 4.11 -5.21 -3.50
N LEU A 405 2.96 -4.83 -2.95
CA LEU A 405 2.38 -3.50 -3.16
C LEU A 405 3.05 -2.37 -2.34
N HIS A 406 4.06 -2.70 -1.53
CA HIS A 406 4.77 -1.74 -0.69
C HIS A 406 6.04 -1.15 -1.34
N THR A 407 6.39 -1.55 -2.57
CA THR A 407 7.56 -1.03 -3.31
C THR A 407 7.15 -0.46 -4.67
N ARG A 408 7.95 0.49 -5.17
CA ARG A 408 7.71 1.13 -6.48
C ARG A 408 7.74 0.14 -7.65
N GLU A 409 8.58 -0.89 -7.57
CA GLU A 409 8.73 -1.89 -8.63
C GLU A 409 7.70 -3.01 -8.49
N GLY A 410 7.40 -3.46 -7.28
CA GLY A 410 6.35 -4.44 -7.01
C GLY A 410 4.95 -3.93 -7.40
N VAL A 411 4.67 -2.64 -7.18
CA VAL A 411 3.43 -2.02 -7.69
C VAL A 411 3.38 -1.99 -9.22
N LYS A 412 4.50 -1.71 -9.91
CA LYS A 412 4.52 -1.75 -11.38
C LYS A 412 4.38 -3.18 -11.93
N ALA A 413 5.02 -4.17 -11.29
CA ALA A 413 4.83 -5.57 -11.60
C ALA A 413 3.35 -5.98 -11.40
N ALA A 414 2.74 -5.55 -10.30
CA ALA A 414 1.32 -5.81 -10.02
C ALA A 414 0.39 -5.17 -11.06
N LEU A 415 0.67 -3.95 -11.51
CA LEU A 415 -0.06 -3.28 -12.60
C LEU A 415 0.07 -4.07 -13.92
N ALA A 416 1.27 -4.57 -14.25
CA ALA A 416 1.46 -5.43 -15.40
C ALA A 416 0.67 -6.75 -15.31
N VAL A 417 0.63 -7.40 -14.14
CA VAL A 417 -0.24 -8.57 -13.88
C VAL A 417 -1.71 -8.20 -14.09
N LEU A 418 -2.18 -7.08 -13.55
CA LEU A 418 -3.56 -6.60 -13.70
C LEU A 418 -3.96 -6.43 -15.18
N TRP A 419 -3.07 -5.91 -16.02
CA TRP A 419 -3.35 -5.71 -17.45
C TRP A 419 -3.36 -7.00 -18.27
N ILE A 420 -2.60 -8.02 -17.85
CA ILE A 420 -2.56 -9.37 -18.44
C ILE A 420 -3.73 -10.26 -17.96
N CYS A 421 -4.18 -10.09 -16.71
CA CYS A 421 -5.28 -10.87 -16.14
C CYS A 421 -6.63 -10.62 -16.85
N PRO A 422 -7.34 -11.67 -17.30
CA PRO A 422 -8.74 -11.58 -17.73
C PRO A 422 -9.70 -11.28 -16.55
N PRO A 423 -10.99 -10.98 -16.79
CA PRO A 423 -11.93 -10.54 -15.76
C PRO A 423 -12.15 -11.52 -14.58
N LYS A 424 -12.03 -12.84 -14.82
CA LYS A 424 -12.13 -13.89 -13.79
C LYS A 424 -10.95 -13.82 -12.82
N GLU A 425 -9.76 -13.60 -13.36
CA GLU A 425 -8.48 -13.53 -12.65
C GLU A 425 -8.36 -12.19 -11.91
N ARG A 426 -8.79 -11.08 -12.53
CA ARG A 426 -8.96 -9.76 -11.87
C ARG A 426 -9.85 -9.85 -10.63
N LYS A 427 -10.88 -10.71 -10.67
CA LYS A 427 -11.80 -10.98 -9.54
C LYS A 427 -11.19 -11.88 -8.45
N ILE A 428 -10.18 -12.68 -8.75
CA ILE A 428 -9.36 -13.38 -7.74
C ILE A 428 -8.40 -12.38 -7.08
N LEU A 429 -7.73 -11.56 -7.89
CA LEU A 429 -6.82 -10.51 -7.45
C LEU A 429 -7.51 -9.55 -6.46
N LEU A 430 -8.67 -8.99 -6.82
CA LEU A 430 -9.47 -8.13 -5.94
C LEU A 430 -9.94 -8.81 -4.63
N LYS A 431 -10.16 -10.13 -4.63
CA LYS A 431 -10.46 -10.87 -3.40
C LYS A 431 -9.23 -11.01 -2.50
N SER A 432 -8.03 -11.14 -3.07
CA SER A 432 -6.77 -11.29 -2.31
C SER A 432 -6.36 -10.04 -1.53
N MET A 433 -6.97 -8.88 -1.83
CA MET A 433 -6.69 -7.60 -1.18
C MET A 433 -7.68 -7.22 -0.06
N ARG A 434 -8.67 -8.07 0.22
CA ARG A 434 -9.67 -7.81 1.27
C ARG A 434 -9.04 -7.64 2.64
N THR A 435 -9.61 -6.78 3.46
CA THR A 435 -9.07 -6.35 4.78
C THR A 435 -7.68 -5.71 4.70
N CYS A 436 -7.26 -5.28 3.51
CA CYS A 436 -5.98 -4.63 3.25
C CYS A 436 -6.12 -3.43 2.31
N ILE A 437 -7.34 -3.01 1.94
CA ILE A 437 -7.53 -1.90 1.00
C ILE A 437 -7.05 -0.58 1.62
N VAL A 438 -7.46 -0.26 2.85
CA VAL A 438 -7.11 1.01 3.53
C VAL A 438 -5.59 1.11 3.71
N SER A 439 -4.94 0.10 4.30
CA SER A 439 -3.49 0.07 4.46
C SER A 439 -2.70 0.04 3.14
N THR A 440 -3.29 -0.45 2.05
CA THR A 440 -2.72 -0.30 0.70
C THR A 440 -2.89 1.13 0.17
N ALA A 441 -4.00 1.81 0.49
CA ALA A 441 -4.26 3.20 0.12
C ALA A 441 -3.38 4.19 0.90
N GLU A 442 -3.03 3.87 2.14
CA GLU A 442 -2.08 4.65 2.93
C GLU A 442 -0.64 4.53 2.42
N ASN A 443 -0.27 3.41 1.80
CA ASN A 443 1.09 3.16 1.35
C ASN A 443 1.54 4.11 0.22
N GLU A 444 2.78 4.61 0.33
CA GLU A 444 3.42 5.54 -0.62
C GLU A 444 3.42 5.06 -2.07
N HIS A 445 3.34 3.75 -2.30
CA HIS A 445 3.26 3.16 -3.62
C HIS A 445 1.95 2.38 -3.85
N GLY A 446 1.44 1.67 -2.83
CA GLY A 446 0.25 0.82 -2.92
C GLY A 446 -1.01 1.54 -3.43
N HIS A 447 -1.17 2.84 -3.11
CA HIS A 447 -2.29 3.65 -3.59
C HIS A 447 -2.34 3.74 -5.13
N ILE A 448 -1.18 3.69 -5.81
CA ILE A 448 -1.07 3.69 -7.27
C ILE A 448 -1.63 2.37 -7.86
N PHE A 449 -1.53 1.26 -7.12
CA PHE A 449 -2.16 0.01 -7.53
C PHE A 449 -3.70 0.08 -7.44
N LEU A 450 -4.24 0.70 -6.40
CA LEU A 450 -5.68 0.95 -6.28
C LEU A 450 -6.18 1.89 -7.39
N MET A 451 -5.43 2.94 -7.73
CA MET A 451 -5.70 3.78 -8.91
C MET A 451 -5.74 2.95 -10.20
N GLY A 452 -4.80 2.01 -10.37
CA GLY A 452 -4.78 1.10 -11.52
C GLY A 452 -5.97 0.13 -11.59
N LEU A 453 -6.47 -0.35 -10.44
CA LEU A 453 -7.71 -1.15 -10.36
C LEU A 453 -8.93 -0.33 -10.79
N LEU A 454 -9.05 0.92 -10.31
CA LEU A 454 -10.09 1.86 -10.73
C LEU A 454 -9.99 2.21 -12.22
N ASP A 455 -8.79 2.21 -12.81
CA ASP A 455 -8.60 2.44 -14.25
C ASP A 455 -8.87 1.20 -15.12
N SER A 456 -8.62 0.00 -14.61
CA SER A 456 -8.58 -1.23 -15.44
C SER A 456 -9.80 -2.13 -15.30
N VAL A 457 -10.50 -2.13 -14.15
CA VAL A 457 -11.55 -3.14 -13.87
C VAL A 457 -12.92 -2.65 -14.31
N ASP A 458 -13.55 -3.34 -15.27
CA ASP A 458 -14.84 -2.94 -15.83
C ASP A 458 -16.06 -3.31 -14.95
N ASP A 459 -15.92 -4.25 -14.02
CA ASP A 459 -16.94 -4.60 -13.02
C ASP A 459 -16.89 -3.63 -11.83
N THR A 460 -17.53 -2.47 -11.99
CA THR A 460 -17.69 -1.45 -10.95
C THR A 460 -18.49 -1.94 -9.75
N LYS A 461 -19.41 -2.90 -9.93
CA LYS A 461 -20.17 -3.51 -8.83
C LYS A 461 -19.29 -4.43 -7.98
N LEU A 462 -18.22 -5.00 -8.53
CA LEU A 462 -17.16 -5.68 -7.78
C LEU A 462 -16.22 -4.70 -7.09
N LEU A 463 -15.81 -3.61 -7.76
CA LEU A 463 -15.04 -2.52 -7.14
C LEU A 463 -15.77 -1.92 -5.94
N ALA A 464 -17.09 -1.71 -6.04
CA ALA A 464 -17.94 -1.28 -4.94
C ALA A 464 -17.85 -2.24 -3.73
N LYS A 465 -18.04 -3.55 -3.98
CA LYS A 465 -18.05 -4.62 -2.98
C LYS A 465 -16.68 -5.04 -2.46
N THR A 466 -15.62 -4.34 -2.83
CA THR A 466 -14.23 -4.61 -2.38
C THR A 466 -13.53 -3.32 -2.00
N ILE A 467 -13.07 -2.53 -2.98
CA ILE A 467 -12.31 -1.30 -2.75
C ILE A 467 -13.18 -0.25 -2.05
N VAL A 468 -14.32 0.11 -2.64
CA VAL A 468 -15.12 1.24 -2.12
C VAL A 468 -15.67 0.92 -0.74
N LYS A 469 -16.20 -0.29 -0.51
CA LYS A 469 -16.71 -0.68 0.81
C LYS A 469 -15.67 -0.48 1.91
N GLU A 470 -14.45 -1.00 1.74
CA GLU A 470 -13.40 -0.87 2.76
C GLU A 470 -12.94 0.60 2.92
N LEU A 471 -12.85 1.38 1.83
CA LEU A 471 -12.58 2.83 1.91
C LEU A 471 -13.70 3.66 2.54
N LEU A 472 -14.94 3.14 2.60
CA LEU A 472 -16.08 3.79 3.25
C LEU A 472 -16.26 3.37 4.72
N GLU A 473 -15.59 2.31 5.17
CA GLU A 473 -15.61 1.90 6.58
C GLU A 473 -14.69 2.78 7.44
N ASP A 474 -13.51 3.14 6.93
CA ASP A 474 -12.54 4.03 7.59
C ASP A 474 -12.43 5.42 6.89
N LEU A 475 -13.56 5.97 6.42
CA LEU A 475 -13.58 7.09 5.45
C LEU A 475 -12.87 8.36 5.93
N GLU A 476 -12.96 8.71 7.21
CA GLU A 476 -12.36 9.95 7.73
C GLU A 476 -10.83 9.89 7.72
N ASP A 477 -10.25 8.76 8.11
CA ASP A 477 -8.81 8.51 8.04
C ASP A 477 -8.33 8.47 6.59
N VAL A 478 -9.10 7.84 5.69
CA VAL A 478 -8.84 7.83 4.24
C VAL A 478 -8.84 9.26 3.65
N VAL A 479 -9.73 10.13 4.12
CA VAL A 479 -9.78 11.56 3.73
C VAL A 479 -8.61 12.34 4.32
N CYS A 480 -8.17 12.03 5.55
CA CYS A 480 -7.03 12.67 6.20
C CYS A 480 -5.68 12.24 5.60
N HIS A 481 -5.51 10.97 5.23
CA HIS A 481 -4.23 10.42 4.80
C HIS A 481 -3.83 10.88 3.37
N PRO A 482 -2.63 11.46 3.14
CA PRO A 482 -2.27 12.10 1.86
C PRO A 482 -2.15 11.14 0.67
N HIS A 483 -1.88 9.85 0.91
CA HIS A 483 -1.89 8.82 -0.12
C HIS A 483 -3.29 8.23 -0.36
N ALA A 484 -4.10 8.01 0.68
CA ALA A 484 -5.40 7.36 0.54
C ALA A 484 -6.42 8.32 -0.12
N ARG A 485 -6.33 9.61 0.21
CA ARG A 485 -7.02 10.72 -0.48
C ARG A 485 -6.80 10.74 -2.00
N LYS A 486 -5.64 10.29 -2.49
CA LYS A 486 -5.38 10.18 -3.94
C LYS A 486 -6.21 9.08 -4.62
N VAL A 487 -6.59 8.03 -3.89
CA VAL A 487 -7.50 6.99 -4.40
C VAL A 487 -8.93 7.55 -4.56
N LEU A 488 -9.40 8.33 -3.59
CA LEU A 488 -10.68 9.06 -3.68
C LEU A 488 -10.67 10.07 -4.85
N LEU A 489 -9.61 10.89 -4.96
CA LEU A 489 -9.42 11.82 -6.07
C LEU A 489 -9.38 11.10 -7.43
N TYR A 490 -8.81 9.89 -7.52
CA TYR A 490 -8.77 9.14 -8.77
C TYR A 490 -10.14 8.54 -9.14
N ALA A 491 -10.94 8.14 -8.16
CA ALA A 491 -12.31 7.69 -8.41
C ALA A 491 -13.24 8.85 -8.85
N LEU A 492 -13.02 10.06 -8.35
CA LEU A 492 -13.76 11.26 -8.77
C LEU A 492 -13.27 11.82 -10.12
N ALA A 493 -11.95 11.94 -10.31
CA ALA A 493 -11.32 12.62 -11.43
C ALA A 493 -10.08 11.85 -11.95
N PRO A 494 -10.26 10.68 -12.59
CA PRO A 494 -9.15 9.82 -12.99
C PRO A 494 -8.26 10.49 -14.04
N ARG A 495 -6.94 10.39 -13.86
CA ARG A 495 -5.89 10.99 -14.72
C ARG A 495 -5.94 12.52 -14.88
N ASP A 496 -6.73 13.25 -14.10
CA ASP A 496 -6.79 14.72 -14.18
C ASP A 496 -5.41 15.34 -13.86
N PRO A 497 -4.79 16.11 -14.78
CA PRO A 497 -3.42 16.58 -14.63
C PRO A 497 -3.24 17.60 -13.50
N ARG A 498 -4.34 18.12 -12.94
CA ARG A 498 -4.33 18.99 -11.75
C ARG A 498 -4.08 18.23 -10.45
N HIS A 499 -4.33 16.92 -10.44
CA HIS A 499 -4.18 16.04 -9.28
C HIS A 499 -3.05 15.01 -9.45
N PHE A 500 -2.80 14.59 -10.69
CA PHE A 500 -1.83 13.54 -11.02
C PHE A 500 -0.83 14.01 -12.07
N ALA A 501 0.45 14.08 -11.70
CA ALA A 501 1.51 14.50 -12.61
C ALA A 501 1.56 13.60 -13.87
N PRO A 502 1.66 14.15 -15.10
CA PRO A 502 1.68 13.33 -16.33
C PRO A 502 2.77 12.24 -16.35
N ALA A 503 3.91 12.49 -15.70
CA ALA A 503 4.98 11.50 -15.53
C ALA A 503 4.55 10.27 -14.70
N LEU A 504 3.66 10.43 -13.70
CA LEU A 504 3.09 9.31 -12.94
C LEU A 504 2.15 8.48 -13.82
N ILE A 505 1.27 9.14 -14.57
CA ILE A 505 0.34 8.47 -15.48
C ILE A 505 1.11 7.70 -16.56
N SER A 506 2.08 8.33 -17.21
CA SER A 506 2.94 7.70 -18.23
C SER A 506 3.76 6.54 -17.67
N ALA A 507 4.43 6.72 -16.52
CA ALA A 507 5.36 5.71 -16.00
C ALA A 507 4.71 4.56 -15.23
N CYS A 508 3.41 4.65 -14.88
CA CYS A 508 2.72 3.63 -14.09
C CYS A 508 1.38 3.15 -14.69
N LEU A 509 0.60 3.98 -15.39
CA LEU A 509 -0.78 3.62 -15.78
C LEU A 509 -1.00 3.47 -17.30
N ALA A 510 -0.31 4.27 -18.13
CA ALA A 510 -0.50 4.27 -19.58
C ALA A 510 -0.21 2.92 -20.26
N GLY A 511 0.66 2.09 -19.67
CA GLY A 511 0.96 0.73 -20.17
C GLY A 511 -0.23 -0.24 -20.15
N GLY A 512 -1.34 0.12 -19.50
CA GLY A 512 -2.59 -0.66 -19.49
C GLY A 512 -3.64 -0.24 -20.52
N ASP A 513 -3.42 0.83 -21.27
CA ASP A 513 -4.49 1.51 -22.02
C ASP A 513 -5.08 0.65 -23.16
N ASP A 514 -4.22 -0.11 -23.84
CA ASP A 514 -4.57 -1.02 -24.92
C ASP A 514 -4.89 -2.45 -24.43
N SER A 515 -4.94 -2.69 -23.11
CA SER A 515 -5.23 -4.00 -22.49
C SER A 515 -6.52 -4.63 -23.08
N PRO A 516 -6.44 -5.87 -23.61
CA PRO A 516 -7.57 -6.51 -24.29
C PRO A 516 -8.76 -6.85 -23.36
N PHE A 517 -8.52 -6.85 -22.04
CA PHE A 517 -9.52 -7.16 -21.01
C PHE A 517 -10.16 -5.92 -20.39
N THR A 518 -9.70 -4.73 -20.76
CA THR A 518 -10.29 -3.43 -20.38
C THR A 518 -11.05 -2.90 -21.59
N LYS A 519 -12.39 -2.99 -21.57
CA LYS A 519 -13.27 -2.64 -22.70
C LYS A 519 -14.05 -1.35 -22.45
N LYS A 520 -14.33 -0.99 -21.19
CA LYS A 520 -15.06 0.22 -20.79
C LYS A 520 -14.17 1.48 -20.91
N PRO A 521 -14.62 2.56 -21.57
CA PRO A 521 -13.93 3.85 -21.54
C PRO A 521 -13.75 4.38 -20.12
N LEU A 522 -12.70 5.15 -19.90
CA LEU A 522 -12.41 5.77 -18.61
C LEU A 522 -13.54 6.71 -18.16
N ALA A 523 -14.10 7.50 -19.07
CA ALA A 523 -15.23 8.39 -18.83
C ALA A 523 -16.50 7.67 -18.32
N VAL A 524 -16.87 6.55 -18.95
CA VAL A 524 -18.03 5.74 -18.53
C VAL A 524 -17.81 5.23 -17.10
N ARG A 525 -16.61 4.72 -16.80
CA ARG A 525 -16.31 4.22 -15.45
C ARG A 525 -16.23 5.34 -14.41
N ALA A 526 -15.77 6.53 -14.78
CA ALA A 526 -15.78 7.70 -13.89
C ALA A 526 -17.21 8.09 -13.47
N ILE A 527 -18.17 8.02 -14.40
CA ILE A 527 -19.60 8.23 -14.08
C ILE A 527 -20.14 7.07 -13.24
N GLU A 528 -19.88 5.82 -13.61
CA GLU A 528 -20.33 4.66 -12.83
C GLU A 528 -19.82 4.70 -11.38
N LEU A 529 -18.54 5.03 -11.14
CA LEU A 529 -17.96 5.12 -9.79
C LEU A 529 -18.57 6.22 -8.93
N ARG A 530 -19.22 7.22 -9.54
CA ARG A 530 -19.99 8.27 -8.87
C ARG A 530 -21.48 7.93 -8.69
N ALA A 531 -21.98 6.87 -9.32
CA ALA A 531 -23.39 6.48 -9.25
C ALA A 531 -23.82 6.15 -7.81
N PRO A 532 -25.07 6.47 -7.40
CA PRO A 532 -25.60 6.15 -6.07
C PRO A 532 -25.41 4.68 -5.66
N LEU A 533 -25.58 3.75 -6.61
CA LEU A 533 -25.40 2.30 -6.39
C LEU A 533 -23.98 1.89 -5.97
N ILE A 534 -22.95 2.70 -6.23
CA ILE A 534 -21.57 2.47 -5.77
C ILE A 534 -21.35 3.04 -4.36
N GLY A 535 -22.18 3.98 -3.91
CA GLY A 535 -22.15 4.57 -2.57
C GLY A 535 -21.06 5.61 -2.33
N LEU A 536 -20.01 5.67 -3.16
CA LEU A 536 -18.86 6.55 -2.98
C LEU A 536 -19.22 8.04 -2.93
N LEU A 537 -19.75 8.59 -4.02
CA LEU A 537 -20.10 10.01 -4.07
C LEU A 537 -21.20 10.40 -3.06
N PRO A 538 -22.28 9.61 -2.84
CA PRO A 538 -23.23 9.86 -1.75
C PRO A 538 -22.60 9.88 -0.36
N ALA A 539 -21.62 9.01 -0.06
CA ALA A 539 -20.92 9.03 1.23
C ALA A 539 -20.00 10.25 1.37
N LEU A 540 -19.28 10.62 0.31
CA LEU A 540 -18.45 11.83 0.29
C LEU A 540 -19.28 13.12 0.40
N LEU A 541 -20.51 13.15 -0.14
CA LEU A 541 -21.44 14.27 0.05
C LEU A 541 -22.03 14.30 1.46
N ARG A 542 -22.36 13.14 2.07
CA ARG A 542 -22.79 13.08 3.47
C ARG A 542 -21.71 13.52 4.45
N LEU A 543 -20.44 13.22 4.17
CA LEU A 543 -19.28 13.69 4.95
C LEU A 543 -19.16 15.24 5.00
N VAL A 544 -19.85 15.95 4.10
CA VAL A 544 -19.93 17.42 4.09
C VAL A 544 -21.12 17.95 4.91
N THR A 545 -22.09 17.10 5.31
CA THR A 545 -23.37 17.54 5.91
C THR A 545 -23.78 16.85 7.22
N GLU A 546 -23.32 15.62 7.45
CA GLU A 546 -23.82 14.71 8.49
C GLU A 546 -22.62 14.17 9.29
N PRO A 547 -22.56 14.35 10.63
CA PRO A 547 -21.50 13.73 11.44
C PRO A 547 -21.62 12.20 11.37
N MET A 548 -20.53 11.54 10.96
CA MET A 548 -20.52 10.10 10.62
C MET A 548 -20.41 9.18 11.86
N GLY A 549 -21.24 9.42 12.88
CA GLY A 549 -21.40 8.51 14.03
C GLY A 549 -21.64 9.23 15.36
N GLU A 550 -22.61 8.72 16.12
CA GLU A 550 -22.80 9.05 17.53
C GLU A 550 -21.84 8.18 18.38
N GLU A 551 -20.59 8.62 18.59
CA GLU A 551 -19.79 8.07 19.69
C GLU A 551 -20.26 8.70 21.01
N GLU A 552 -20.98 7.91 21.82
CA GLU A 552 -21.61 8.33 23.08
C GLU A 552 -20.65 9.12 24.00
N GLY A 553 -20.84 10.44 24.08
CA GLY A 553 -20.13 11.31 25.03
C GLY A 553 -19.01 12.20 24.47
N VAL A 554 -18.83 12.28 23.15
CA VAL A 554 -17.95 13.29 22.52
C VAL A 554 -18.78 14.23 21.65
N GLU A 555 -18.60 15.54 21.82
CA GLU A 555 -19.12 16.53 20.88
C GLU A 555 -18.30 16.48 19.58
N VAL A 556 -18.73 15.64 18.64
CA VAL A 556 -18.08 15.51 17.33
C VAL A 556 -18.38 16.76 16.50
N GLY A 557 -17.47 17.72 16.55
CA GLY A 557 -17.55 18.97 15.78
C GLY A 557 -17.72 18.73 14.28
N ASP A 558 -18.45 19.66 13.64
CA ASP A 558 -18.92 19.60 12.26
C ASP A 558 -17.87 19.00 11.30
N PRO A 559 -18.18 17.91 10.57
CA PRO A 559 -17.19 17.20 9.76
C PRO A 559 -16.64 18.05 8.61
N LEU A 560 -17.41 19.00 8.06
CA LEU A 560 -16.90 19.95 7.06
C LEU A 560 -15.80 20.84 7.67
N ILE A 561 -16.02 21.31 8.89
CA ILE A 561 -15.04 22.12 9.63
C ILE A 561 -13.83 21.27 10.03
N ARG A 562 -14.05 20.12 10.67
CA ARG A 562 -12.99 19.24 11.19
C ARG A 562 -12.10 18.62 10.11
N LEU A 563 -12.68 18.24 8.96
CA LEU A 563 -11.96 17.49 7.92
C LEU A 563 -11.42 18.37 6.78
N PHE A 564 -12.08 19.50 6.44
CA PHE A 564 -11.73 20.27 5.24
C PHE A 564 -11.37 21.74 5.47
N VAL A 565 -12.03 22.43 6.41
CA VAL A 565 -11.93 23.90 6.54
C VAL A 565 -11.03 24.36 7.70
N GLY A 566 -11.11 23.71 8.86
CA GLY A 566 -10.33 24.00 10.06
C GLY A 566 -10.85 25.17 10.90
N SER A 567 -10.93 24.94 12.21
CA SER A 567 -11.28 25.93 13.25
C SER A 567 -10.16 26.10 14.28
N VAL A 568 -10.39 26.97 15.28
CA VAL A 568 -9.49 27.19 16.42
C VAL A 568 -9.35 25.93 17.29
N GLU A 569 -10.46 25.21 17.49
CA GLU A 569 -10.56 23.99 18.31
C GLU A 569 -10.18 22.73 17.54
N HIS A 570 -10.34 22.75 16.21
CA HIS A 570 -9.97 21.66 15.29
C HIS A 570 -9.02 22.21 14.21
N PRO A 571 -7.73 22.45 14.55
CA PRO A 571 -6.77 23.11 13.67
C PRO A 571 -6.32 22.20 12.53
N ALA A 572 -7.11 22.18 11.44
CA ALA A 572 -6.84 21.33 10.28
C ALA A 572 -7.38 21.93 8.95
N PRO A 573 -6.54 22.31 7.97
CA PRO A 573 -5.08 22.43 8.04
C PRO A 573 -4.49 23.60 7.19
N LEU A 574 -3.78 24.55 7.80
CA LEU A 574 -3.01 25.56 7.04
C LEU A 574 -1.92 24.94 6.14
N MET A 575 -1.49 23.70 6.42
CA MET A 575 -0.42 23.00 5.70
C MET A 575 -0.90 21.95 4.68
N ASP A 576 -2.11 21.39 4.81
CA ASP A 576 -2.62 20.30 3.94
C ASP A 576 -3.79 20.77 3.05
N ARG A 577 -3.49 21.73 2.17
CA ARG A 577 -4.44 22.27 1.19
C ARG A 577 -5.05 21.21 0.26
N ALA A 578 -4.46 20.01 0.17
CA ALA A 578 -4.97 18.93 -0.66
C ALA A 578 -6.30 18.34 -0.14
N ARG A 579 -6.70 18.60 1.12
CA ARG A 579 -8.07 18.28 1.58
C ARG A 579 -9.12 19.21 0.99
N VAL A 580 -8.85 20.51 0.91
CA VAL A 580 -9.70 21.48 0.19
C VAL A 580 -9.82 21.12 -1.30
N VAL A 581 -8.77 20.56 -1.91
CA VAL A 581 -8.82 20.02 -3.29
C VAL A 581 -9.79 18.83 -3.42
N LEU A 582 -9.85 17.93 -2.43
CA LEU A 582 -10.87 16.87 -2.42
C LEU A 582 -12.28 17.43 -2.24
N LEU A 583 -12.49 18.38 -1.32
CA LEU A 583 -13.79 19.07 -1.16
C LEU A 583 -14.24 19.72 -2.48
N ALA A 584 -13.31 20.37 -3.19
CA ALA A 584 -13.58 20.95 -4.51
C ALA A 584 -14.06 19.89 -5.52
N GLU A 585 -13.41 18.73 -5.60
CA GLU A 585 -13.84 17.68 -6.53
C GLU A 585 -15.17 17.01 -6.11
N ILE A 586 -15.46 16.89 -4.81
CA ILE A 586 -16.78 16.42 -4.32
C ILE A 586 -17.88 17.38 -4.73
N LEU A 587 -17.67 18.70 -4.53
CA LEU A 587 -18.64 19.75 -4.86
C LEU A 587 -18.67 20.13 -6.35
N ILE A 588 -17.71 19.67 -7.16
CA ILE A 588 -17.72 19.83 -8.62
C ILE A 588 -18.31 18.59 -9.30
N ARG A 589 -17.76 17.40 -9.07
CA ARG A 589 -18.14 16.16 -9.79
C ARG A 589 -19.52 15.59 -9.42
N SER A 590 -20.23 16.25 -8.51
CA SER A 590 -21.64 16.04 -8.19
C SER A 590 -22.60 16.91 -9.00
N SER A 591 -22.12 17.88 -9.78
CA SER A 591 -22.98 18.72 -10.62
C SER A 591 -23.61 17.90 -11.76
N ALA A 592 -24.82 18.27 -12.18
CA ALA A 592 -25.50 17.59 -13.28
C ALA A 592 -24.65 17.57 -14.56
N TYR A 593 -23.93 18.66 -14.84
CA TYR A 593 -23.01 18.80 -15.97
C TYR A 593 -21.80 17.86 -15.90
N GLU A 594 -21.15 17.72 -14.74
CA GLU A 594 -20.00 16.82 -14.56
C GLU A 594 -20.38 15.33 -14.56
N LEU A 595 -21.67 15.03 -14.37
CA LEU A 595 -22.25 13.68 -14.46
C LEU A 595 -22.71 13.32 -15.89
N GLN A 596 -22.71 14.26 -16.85
CA GLN A 596 -23.02 13.98 -18.26
C GLN A 596 -21.88 13.22 -18.95
N PHE A 597 -22.24 12.29 -19.84
CA PHE A 597 -21.27 11.49 -20.60
C PHE A 597 -20.38 12.35 -21.51
N SER A 598 -20.94 13.37 -22.17
CA SER A 598 -20.19 14.33 -23.00
C SER A 598 -19.07 15.03 -22.23
N THR A 599 -19.39 15.61 -21.07
CA THR A 599 -18.43 16.26 -20.16
C THR A 599 -17.35 15.28 -19.70
N ALA A 600 -17.74 14.09 -19.22
CA ALA A 600 -16.80 13.07 -18.78
C ALA A 600 -15.91 12.56 -19.93
N ALA A 601 -16.46 12.37 -21.13
CA ALA A 601 -15.74 11.94 -22.33
C ALA A 601 -14.74 13.00 -22.81
N SER A 602 -15.04 14.29 -22.63
CA SER A 602 -14.08 15.37 -22.89
C SER A 602 -12.89 15.34 -21.92
N CYS A 603 -13.16 15.08 -20.63
CA CYS A 603 -12.18 15.20 -19.54
C CYS A 603 -11.34 13.95 -19.28
N PHE A 604 -11.89 12.75 -19.42
CA PHE A 604 -11.30 11.50 -18.93
C PHE A 604 -11.03 10.51 -20.05
N LYS A 605 -9.81 10.55 -20.58
CA LYS A 605 -9.36 9.71 -21.70
C LYS A 605 -8.10 8.93 -21.34
N ARG A 606 -7.96 7.75 -21.95
CA ARG A 606 -6.70 7.00 -22.05
C ARG A 606 -5.90 7.45 -23.28
N THR A 607 -4.63 7.08 -23.32
CA THR A 607 -3.71 7.36 -24.43
C THR A 607 -3.67 6.26 -25.50
N GLY A 608 -4.16 5.06 -25.16
CA GLY A 608 -4.17 3.90 -26.06
C GLY A 608 -5.14 4.03 -27.24
N SER A 609 -4.75 3.45 -28.37
CA SER A 609 -5.41 3.50 -29.68
C SER A 609 -6.93 3.28 -29.62
N ARG A 610 -7.34 2.26 -28.86
CA ARG A 610 -8.73 1.78 -28.76
C ARG A 610 -9.67 2.72 -28.00
N GLU A 611 -9.17 3.71 -27.27
CA GLU A 611 -10.06 4.54 -26.42
C GLU A 611 -11.01 5.41 -27.24
N ALA A 612 -10.56 5.92 -28.40
CA ALA A 612 -11.41 6.69 -29.31
C ALA A 612 -12.56 5.82 -29.87
N GLU A 613 -12.23 4.61 -30.34
CA GLU A 613 -13.20 3.62 -30.83
C GLU A 613 -14.25 3.26 -29.75
N ARG A 614 -13.78 2.95 -28.53
CA ARG A 614 -14.65 2.60 -27.38
C ARG A 614 -15.60 3.74 -27.00
N LEU A 615 -15.17 5.01 -27.14
CA LEU A 615 -16.02 6.18 -26.86
C LEU A 615 -17.10 6.35 -27.93
N VAL A 616 -16.74 6.35 -29.22
CA VAL A 616 -17.70 6.46 -30.33
C VAL A 616 -18.74 5.32 -30.30
N ALA A 617 -18.31 4.09 -29.99
CA ALA A 617 -19.18 2.92 -29.89
C ALA A 617 -20.15 2.91 -28.68
N ILE A 618 -20.07 3.91 -27.79
CA ILE A 618 -20.99 4.13 -26.67
C ILE A 618 -21.82 5.40 -26.89
N ASP A 619 -21.24 6.45 -27.45
CA ASP A 619 -21.97 7.66 -27.86
C ASP A 619 -23.12 7.31 -28.83
N ALA A 620 -22.82 6.47 -29.83
CA ALA A 620 -23.79 5.90 -30.77
C ALA A 620 -24.84 4.94 -30.15
N LYS A 621 -24.85 4.74 -28.83
CA LYS A 621 -25.84 3.94 -28.08
C LYS A 621 -26.66 4.76 -27.09
N SER A 622 -26.34 6.05 -26.93
CA SER A 622 -27.17 7.14 -26.40
C SER A 622 -28.25 6.76 -25.35
N SER A 623 -27.87 6.08 -24.28
CA SER A 623 -28.68 5.94 -23.07
C SER A 623 -27.97 6.65 -21.91
N SER A 624 -28.74 7.29 -21.02
CA SER A 624 -28.15 7.97 -19.87
C SER A 624 -27.53 6.93 -18.92
N LEU A 625 -26.22 7.04 -18.67
CA LEU A 625 -25.47 6.09 -17.84
C LEU A 625 -25.95 6.05 -16.38
N LEU A 626 -26.64 7.12 -15.96
CA LEU A 626 -27.38 7.23 -14.69
C LEU A 626 -28.86 7.37 -15.02
N THR A 627 -29.73 6.85 -14.14
CA THR A 627 -31.18 7.06 -14.27
C THR A 627 -31.57 8.49 -13.84
N PRO A 628 -32.77 9.00 -14.21
CA PRO A 628 -33.29 10.25 -13.66
C PRO A 628 -33.40 10.24 -12.12
N GLU A 629 -33.67 9.06 -11.52
CA GLU A 629 -33.72 8.86 -10.08
C GLU A 629 -32.32 8.97 -9.44
N ASP A 630 -31.30 8.34 -10.04
CA ASP A 630 -29.90 8.49 -9.60
C ASP A 630 -29.46 9.97 -9.59
N LEU A 631 -29.82 10.70 -10.65
CA LEU A 631 -29.51 12.12 -10.80
C LEU A 631 -30.26 12.98 -9.79
N ALA A 632 -31.53 12.67 -9.49
CA ALA A 632 -32.30 13.36 -8.46
C ALA A 632 -31.71 13.15 -7.06
N VAL A 633 -31.30 11.93 -6.72
CA VAL A 633 -30.63 11.60 -5.44
C VAL A 633 -29.29 12.34 -5.31
N LEU A 634 -28.45 12.33 -6.35
CA LEU A 634 -27.20 13.08 -6.34
C LEU A 634 -27.42 14.59 -6.26
N ARG A 635 -28.42 15.14 -6.96
CA ARG A 635 -28.77 16.58 -6.89
C ARG A 635 -29.23 16.96 -5.48
N GLN A 636 -30.11 16.18 -4.86
CA GLN A 636 -30.56 16.44 -3.48
C GLN A 636 -29.40 16.39 -2.48
N ALA A 637 -28.48 15.42 -2.61
CA ALA A 637 -27.28 15.35 -1.77
C ALA A 637 -26.33 16.54 -2.01
N ARG A 638 -26.12 16.92 -3.27
CA ARG A 638 -25.36 18.12 -3.67
C ARG A 638 -25.94 19.40 -3.08
N THR A 639 -27.25 19.65 -3.21
CA THR A 639 -27.88 20.87 -2.71
C THR A 639 -27.77 20.96 -1.19
N ARG A 640 -27.89 19.84 -0.46
CA ARG A 640 -27.63 19.82 0.99
C ARG A 640 -26.16 20.15 1.32
N ALA A 641 -25.20 19.55 0.61
CA ALA A 641 -23.77 19.82 0.81
C ALA A 641 -23.37 21.27 0.49
N LEU A 642 -23.88 21.85 -0.60
CA LEU A 642 -23.66 23.26 -0.94
C LEU A 642 -24.33 24.19 0.07
N ARG A 643 -25.58 23.92 0.47
CA ARG A 643 -26.30 24.72 1.47
C ARG A 643 -25.55 24.74 2.80
N HIS A 644 -25.11 23.58 3.29
CA HIS A 644 -24.32 23.44 4.52
C HIS A 644 -22.97 24.17 4.42
N PHE A 645 -22.27 24.03 3.29
CA PHE A 645 -21.02 24.77 3.05
C PHE A 645 -21.23 26.30 3.07
N VAL A 646 -22.29 26.81 2.43
CA VAL A 646 -22.60 28.25 2.50
C VAL A 646 -22.94 28.66 3.92
N THR A 647 -23.84 27.97 4.63
CA THR A 647 -24.26 28.37 5.99
C THR A 647 -23.14 28.31 7.01
N THR A 648 -22.34 27.24 6.99
CA THR A 648 -21.34 26.97 8.04
C THR A 648 -20.01 27.68 7.77
N VAL A 649 -19.66 27.98 6.51
CA VAL A 649 -18.34 28.51 6.13
C VAL A 649 -18.38 29.94 5.57
N LEU A 650 -19.44 30.32 4.82
CA LEU A 650 -19.50 31.62 4.14
C LEU A 650 -20.45 32.62 4.83
N ALA A 651 -21.53 32.13 5.44
CA ALA A 651 -22.55 32.94 6.11
C ALA A 651 -22.23 33.23 7.59
N GLN A 652 -21.01 32.98 8.05
CA GLN A 652 -20.62 33.21 9.45
C GLN A 652 -20.86 34.69 9.84
N PRO A 653 -21.46 34.95 11.02
CA PRO A 653 -21.71 36.31 11.47
C PRO A 653 -20.39 37.03 11.74
N ASN A 654 -20.31 38.30 11.33
CA ASN A 654 -19.14 39.18 11.51
C ASN A 654 -17.86 38.66 10.83
N PHE A 655 -17.86 38.55 9.49
CA PHE A 655 -16.62 38.44 8.72
C PHE A 655 -15.71 39.65 9.02
N GLN A 656 -14.63 39.41 9.76
CA GLN A 656 -13.60 40.39 10.07
C GLN A 656 -12.26 39.86 9.55
N PRO A 657 -11.70 40.43 8.46
CA PRO A 657 -10.39 40.00 8.01
C PRO A 657 -9.33 40.40 9.05
N ILE A 658 -8.43 39.47 9.34
CA ILE A 658 -7.31 39.68 10.26
C ILE A 658 -6.17 40.42 9.55
N GLY A 659 -6.08 40.26 8.22
CA GLY A 659 -4.94 40.70 7.43
C GLY A 659 -3.69 39.84 7.66
N ILE A 660 -2.68 40.09 6.82
CA ILE A 660 -1.32 39.62 7.13
C ILE A 660 -0.78 40.58 8.20
N PRO A 661 -0.29 40.11 9.37
CA PRO A 661 0.30 40.99 10.37
C PRO A 661 1.51 41.69 9.75
N THR A 662 1.41 43.01 9.56
CA THR A 662 2.52 43.80 9.03
C THR A 662 3.67 43.75 10.03
N PRO A 663 4.89 43.29 9.64
CA PRO A 663 6.04 43.46 10.49
C PRO A 663 6.24 44.96 10.77
N PRO A 664 6.68 45.35 11.98
CA PRO A 664 6.87 46.76 12.32
C PRO A 664 7.78 47.43 11.28
N SER A 665 7.52 48.71 11.00
CA SER A 665 7.96 49.47 9.82
C SER A 665 9.47 49.65 9.61
N HIS A 666 10.30 48.99 10.43
CA HIS A 666 11.76 49.02 10.39
C HIS A 666 12.42 47.80 9.72
N PHE A 667 11.72 47.02 8.89
CA PHE A 667 12.37 46.13 7.92
C PHE A 667 11.63 46.04 6.57
N SER A 668 11.78 47.10 5.76
CA SER A 668 11.62 46.97 4.31
C SER A 668 12.76 46.10 3.77
N ALA A 669 12.54 44.79 3.65
CA ALA A 669 13.49 43.88 3.05
C ALA A 669 13.70 44.27 1.58
N SER A 670 14.88 44.87 1.29
CA SER A 670 15.26 45.43 -0.01
C SER A 670 14.96 44.46 -1.16
N VAL A 671 14.67 45.02 -2.34
CA VAL A 671 14.59 44.25 -3.61
C VAL A 671 15.84 43.39 -3.79
N GLU A 672 16.99 43.88 -3.33
CA GLU A 672 18.27 43.18 -3.28
C GLU A 672 18.30 42.00 -2.30
N ALA A 673 17.77 42.16 -1.09
CA ALA A 673 17.65 41.05 -0.13
C ALA A 673 16.70 39.95 -0.65
N LYS A 674 15.62 40.34 -1.36
CA LYS A 674 14.72 39.41 -2.05
C LYS A 674 15.42 38.70 -3.21
N ARG A 675 16.25 39.41 -3.99
CA ARG A 675 17.13 38.84 -5.03
C ARG A 675 18.17 37.87 -4.43
N MET A 676 18.82 38.21 -3.32
CA MET A 676 19.76 37.33 -2.64
C MET A 676 19.08 36.06 -2.15
N LEU A 677 17.90 36.16 -1.53
CA LEU A 677 17.14 34.99 -1.09
C LEU A 677 16.71 34.09 -2.26
N GLN A 678 16.30 34.69 -3.39
CA GLN A 678 15.98 33.96 -4.62
C GLN A 678 17.21 33.29 -5.24
N THR A 679 18.37 33.95 -5.21
CA THR A 679 19.66 33.40 -5.67
C THR A 679 20.15 32.28 -4.76
N GLN A 680 20.00 32.40 -3.44
CA GLN A 680 20.29 31.32 -2.49
C GLN A 680 19.36 30.11 -2.70
N ARG A 681 18.05 30.34 -2.89
CA ARG A 681 17.10 29.28 -3.25
C ARG A 681 17.50 28.58 -4.55
N ARG A 682 17.93 29.33 -5.58
CA ARG A 682 18.47 28.78 -6.84
C ARG A 682 19.76 28.00 -6.64
N LYS A 683 20.73 28.50 -5.85
CA LYS A 683 21.97 27.77 -5.52
C LYS A 683 21.66 26.46 -4.77
N ARG A 684 20.75 26.47 -3.78
CA ARG A 684 20.31 25.24 -3.06
C ARG A 684 19.62 24.24 -3.99
N ALA A 685 18.69 24.69 -4.84
CA ALA A 685 18.02 23.81 -5.80
C ALA A 685 18.98 23.19 -6.83
N LEU A 686 19.99 23.94 -7.29
CA LEU A 686 21.03 23.41 -8.17
C LEU A 686 21.94 22.40 -7.45
N ALA A 687 22.35 22.69 -6.20
CA ALA A 687 23.14 21.76 -5.40
C ALA A 687 22.40 20.44 -5.14
N ILE A 688 21.09 20.50 -4.84
CA ILE A 688 20.24 19.30 -4.71
C ILE A 688 20.20 18.53 -6.03
N ALA A 689 19.97 19.19 -7.17
CA ALA A 689 19.93 18.53 -8.48
C ALA A 689 21.28 17.90 -8.91
N GLU A 690 22.41 18.43 -8.44
CA GLU A 690 23.74 17.83 -8.65
C GLU A 690 24.01 16.67 -7.69
N VAL A 691 23.55 16.74 -6.44
CA VAL A 691 23.59 15.62 -5.47
C VAL A 691 22.69 14.46 -5.90
N GLU A 692 21.52 14.74 -6.50
CA GLU A 692 20.63 13.73 -7.10
C GLU A 692 21.18 13.13 -8.42
N GLY A 693 22.36 13.56 -8.88
CA GLY A 693 23.10 12.87 -9.92
C GLY A 693 22.53 13.00 -11.33
N VAL A 694 21.72 14.03 -11.61
CA VAL A 694 21.16 14.29 -12.95
C VAL A 694 22.27 14.74 -13.90
N LYS A 695 22.95 13.77 -14.52
CA LYS A 695 24.01 14.02 -15.51
C LYS A 695 23.50 14.92 -16.64
N LYS A 696 24.03 16.14 -16.68
CA LYS A 696 23.60 17.25 -17.54
C LYS A 696 23.56 16.86 -19.03
N ARG A 697 22.35 16.64 -19.58
CA ARG A 697 22.11 16.92 -21.01
C ARG A 697 22.01 18.44 -21.15
N LYS A 698 22.95 19.06 -21.89
CA LYS A 698 22.93 20.51 -22.16
C LYS A 698 21.69 20.85 -23.00
N VAL A 699 20.67 21.43 -22.38
CA VAL A 699 19.63 22.20 -23.10
C VAL A 699 20.10 23.65 -23.13
N THR A 700 20.62 24.09 -24.28
CA THR A 700 21.10 25.46 -24.47
C THR A 700 19.94 26.42 -24.72
N VAL A 701 19.47 27.07 -23.66
CA VAL A 701 18.70 28.32 -23.79
C VAL A 701 19.71 29.47 -23.82
N LYS A 702 19.58 30.40 -24.78
CA LYS A 702 20.49 31.55 -24.89
C LYS A 702 20.38 32.46 -23.66
N ALA A 703 21.51 32.99 -23.21
CA ALA A 703 21.57 33.87 -22.06
C ALA A 703 21.17 35.32 -22.43
N PHE A 704 20.62 36.04 -21.46
CA PHE A 704 20.92 37.46 -21.30
C PHE A 704 21.96 37.59 -20.19
N THR A 705 23.08 38.22 -20.53
CA THR A 705 24.19 38.49 -19.62
C THR A 705 24.03 39.84 -18.94
N ASN A 706 24.56 39.97 -17.73
CA ASN A 706 25.59 40.96 -17.44
C ASN A 706 26.56 40.35 -16.42
N VAL A 707 27.79 40.85 -16.42
CA VAL A 707 28.86 40.55 -15.46
C VAL A 707 28.56 41.35 -14.16
N ASP A 708 29.18 41.19 -13.00
CA ASP A 708 30.62 41.06 -12.70
C ASP A 708 30.97 39.90 -11.73
N GLU A 709 32.24 39.85 -11.32
CA GLU A 709 32.91 38.84 -10.48
C GLU A 709 32.58 39.09 -8.97
N GLU A 710 32.94 38.30 -7.95
CA GLU A 710 34.24 37.72 -7.57
C GLU A 710 34.12 36.28 -7.01
N GLU A 711 35.27 35.61 -6.84
CA GLU A 711 35.40 34.35 -6.09
C GLU A 711 35.64 34.59 -4.59
N ASP A 712 35.07 33.74 -3.72
CA ASP A 712 35.82 33.26 -2.54
C ASP A 712 35.27 31.89 -2.06
N GLY A 713 36.12 31.11 -1.41
CA GLY A 713 35.88 29.70 -1.08
C GLY A 713 35.78 29.38 0.41
N ASN A 714 34.87 28.47 0.77
CA ASN A 714 35.02 27.68 2.00
C ASN A 714 34.23 26.37 1.93
N GLU A 715 34.90 25.24 2.12
CA GLU A 715 34.24 23.95 2.35
C GLU A 715 33.80 23.83 3.81
N LYS A 716 32.57 23.37 4.06
CA LYS A 716 32.24 22.71 5.33
C LYS A 716 31.10 21.71 5.17
N LEU A 717 31.44 20.45 5.43
CA LEU A 717 30.56 19.29 5.37
C LEU A 717 29.72 19.20 6.66
N GLY A 718 28.40 19.03 6.53
CA GLY A 718 27.48 18.86 7.67
C GLY A 718 26.18 18.18 7.26
N ASN A 719 25.76 17.18 8.04
CA ASN A 719 24.59 16.34 7.71
C ASN A 719 23.25 17.08 7.88
N ALA A 720 22.34 16.87 6.94
CA ALA A 720 20.90 16.94 7.18
C ALA A 720 20.18 15.94 6.24
N THR A 721 19.64 14.86 6.81
CA THR A 721 18.63 14.02 6.13
C THR A 721 17.25 14.47 6.61
N GLU A 722 16.61 15.33 5.84
CA GLU A 722 15.21 15.74 6.04
C GLU A 722 14.38 15.31 4.83
N PRO A 723 13.10 14.91 5.03
CA PRO A 723 12.22 14.54 3.92
C PRO A 723 11.88 15.77 3.06
N MET A 724 11.55 15.55 1.78
CA MET A 724 10.97 16.61 0.94
C MET A 724 9.57 16.97 1.45
N ASP A 725 9.49 17.99 2.30
CA ASP A 725 8.27 18.78 2.39
C ASP A 725 8.30 19.85 1.29
N THR A 726 7.24 19.89 0.49
CA THR A 726 7.03 20.92 -0.56
C THR A 726 6.03 21.99 -0.10
N SER A 727 5.86 22.13 1.22
CA SER A 727 5.10 23.21 1.85
C SER A 727 5.64 24.59 1.46
N THR A 728 4.72 25.53 1.31
CA THR A 728 5.02 26.87 0.81
C THR A 728 5.37 27.80 1.97
N ALA A 729 6.67 28.07 2.14
CA ALA A 729 7.24 29.23 2.84
C ALA A 729 6.57 29.67 4.17
N ASP A 730 7.23 29.36 5.29
CA ASP A 730 6.79 29.62 6.68
C ASP A 730 6.56 31.10 7.08
N ASN A 731 6.66 32.05 6.15
CA ASN A 731 6.48 33.47 6.41
C ASN A 731 5.04 33.98 6.23
N ASP A 732 4.15 33.20 5.58
CA ASP A 732 2.75 33.58 5.30
C ASP A 732 1.74 32.80 6.18
N ILE A 733 2.12 32.45 7.41
CA ILE A 733 1.22 31.74 8.36
C ILE A 733 0.19 32.73 8.92
N LEU A 734 -0.91 32.89 8.19
CA LEU A 734 -2.14 33.52 8.67
C LEU A 734 -2.64 32.80 9.95
N PRO A 735 -3.11 33.51 10.99
CA PRO A 735 -3.58 32.89 12.23
C PRO A 735 -4.69 31.84 12.01
N ALA A 736 -4.78 30.83 12.86
CA ALA A 736 -5.80 29.76 12.74
C ALA A 736 -7.25 30.30 12.68
N ASN A 737 -7.49 31.44 13.34
CA ASN A 737 -8.79 32.13 13.40
C ASN A 737 -9.16 32.88 12.10
N THR A 738 -8.27 32.94 11.10
CA THR A 738 -8.48 33.72 9.86
C THR A 738 -9.73 33.24 9.11
N PRO A 739 -10.64 34.14 8.69
CA PRO A 739 -11.83 33.79 7.91
C PRO A 739 -11.50 33.02 6.64
N PHE A 740 -12.30 32.02 6.28
CA PHE A 740 -11.98 31.09 5.19
C PHE A 740 -11.75 31.77 3.84
N LEU A 741 -12.53 32.80 3.49
CA LEU A 741 -12.34 33.58 2.24
C LEU A 741 -11.10 34.49 2.24
N GLU A 742 -10.54 34.81 3.39
CA GLU A 742 -9.25 35.50 3.48
C GLU A 742 -8.08 34.51 3.29
N ARG A 743 -8.30 33.21 3.46
CA ARG A 743 -7.30 32.18 3.13
C ARG A 743 -7.23 31.92 1.62
N LEU A 744 -6.05 31.57 1.13
CA LEU A 744 -5.83 31.35 -0.31
C LEU A 744 -6.67 30.16 -0.82
N GLU A 745 -6.68 29.06 -0.08
CA GLU A 745 -7.45 27.86 -0.38
C GLU A 745 -8.97 28.10 -0.44
N GLY A 746 -9.51 28.99 0.40
CA GLY A 746 -10.95 29.31 0.40
C GLY A 746 -11.37 30.17 -0.79
N GLN A 747 -10.58 31.20 -1.12
CA GLN A 747 -10.77 31.97 -2.35
C GLN A 747 -10.71 31.06 -3.59
N LEU A 748 -9.72 30.16 -3.66
CA LEU A 748 -9.55 29.24 -4.78
C LEU A 748 -10.69 28.21 -4.88
N LEU A 749 -11.22 27.71 -3.75
CA LEU A 749 -12.39 26.82 -3.75
C LEU A 749 -13.62 27.51 -4.36
N VAL A 750 -13.99 28.69 -3.83
CA VAL A 750 -15.18 29.43 -4.26
C VAL A 750 -15.06 29.87 -5.72
N SER A 751 -13.88 30.36 -6.13
CA SER A 751 -13.62 30.74 -7.52
C SER A 751 -13.73 29.54 -8.48
N ARG A 752 -13.24 28.35 -8.08
CA ARG A 752 -13.30 27.12 -8.88
C ARG A 752 -14.72 26.57 -9.00
N LEU A 753 -15.56 26.74 -7.98
CA LEU A 753 -16.99 26.40 -8.03
C LEU A 753 -17.72 27.30 -9.05
N LEU A 754 -17.59 28.61 -8.92
CA LEU A 754 -18.21 29.59 -9.83
C LEU A 754 -17.71 29.41 -11.28
N GLN A 755 -16.43 29.09 -11.48
CA GLN A 755 -15.87 28.77 -12.81
C GLN A 755 -16.33 27.43 -13.40
N ASN A 756 -16.91 26.51 -12.61
CA ASN A 756 -17.58 25.30 -13.11
C ASN A 756 -19.04 25.59 -13.43
N GLU A 757 -19.70 26.35 -12.57
CA GLU A 757 -21.07 26.86 -12.76
C GLU A 757 -21.17 27.67 -14.08
N LYS A 758 -20.27 28.62 -14.31
CA LYS A 758 -20.17 29.43 -15.55
C LYS A 758 -19.83 28.62 -16.82
N LYS A 759 -19.39 27.36 -16.70
CA LYS A 759 -19.18 26.44 -17.84
C LYS A 759 -20.36 25.51 -18.10
N SER A 760 -21.27 25.41 -17.15
CA SER A 760 -22.42 24.51 -17.17
C SER A 760 -23.75 25.24 -17.31
N ASP A 761 -23.70 26.58 -17.36
CA ASP A 761 -24.85 27.48 -17.22
C ASP A 761 -25.71 27.17 -15.98
N SER A 762 -25.03 26.72 -14.92
CA SER A 762 -25.59 26.49 -13.59
C SER A 762 -25.39 27.73 -12.74
N HIS A 763 -26.34 28.03 -11.87
CA HIS A 763 -26.24 29.10 -10.87
C HIS A 763 -26.61 28.59 -9.47
N GLU A 764 -26.61 27.28 -9.24
CA GLU A 764 -27.07 26.66 -7.97
C GLU A 764 -26.27 27.16 -6.75
N PHE A 765 -24.94 27.18 -6.82
CA PHE A 765 -24.10 27.65 -5.73
C PHE A 765 -24.11 29.19 -5.65
N ALA A 766 -24.08 29.88 -6.79
CA ALA A 766 -24.13 31.34 -6.83
C ALA A 766 -25.42 31.91 -6.21
N ARG A 767 -26.59 31.30 -6.47
CA ARG A 767 -27.88 31.67 -5.87
C ARG A 767 -27.92 31.33 -4.39
N LEU A 768 -27.47 30.14 -3.97
CA LEU A 768 -27.37 29.79 -2.54
C LEU A 768 -26.50 30.78 -1.74
N VAL A 769 -25.42 31.32 -2.33
CA VAL A 769 -24.62 32.39 -1.69
C VAL A 769 -25.42 33.68 -1.53
N CYS A 770 -26.18 34.10 -2.55
CA CYS A 770 -26.99 35.33 -2.51
C CYS A 770 -28.27 35.21 -1.66
N GLU A 771 -28.77 33.99 -1.44
CA GLU A 771 -29.89 33.67 -0.56
C GLU A 771 -29.50 33.62 0.93
N LEU A 772 -28.31 33.08 1.25
CA LEU A 772 -28.00 32.59 2.61
C LEU A 772 -26.88 33.35 3.32
N VAL A 773 -26.03 34.09 2.60
CA VAL A 773 -25.03 34.95 3.25
C VAL A 773 -25.70 36.27 3.63
N PRO A 774 -25.65 36.71 4.90
CA PRO A 774 -26.26 37.97 5.34
C PRO A 774 -25.74 39.18 4.56
N GLU A 775 -26.59 40.18 4.34
CA GLU A 775 -26.25 41.40 3.59
C GLU A 775 -25.05 42.14 4.21
N GLN A 776 -24.95 42.13 5.55
CA GLN A 776 -23.83 42.69 6.30
C GLN A 776 -22.54 41.91 6.04
N THR A 777 -22.60 40.58 5.90
CA THR A 777 -21.45 39.73 5.59
C THR A 777 -21.00 39.92 4.14
N LEU A 778 -21.94 40.04 3.18
CA LEU A 778 -21.63 40.39 1.78
C LEU A 778 -20.99 41.79 1.66
N GLN A 779 -21.45 42.77 2.43
CA GLN A 779 -20.81 44.09 2.52
C GLN A 779 -19.42 43.99 3.17
N ALA A 780 -19.26 43.18 4.22
CA ALA A 780 -17.96 42.97 4.87
C ALA A 780 -16.92 42.31 3.95
N TRP A 781 -17.32 41.51 2.95
CA TRP A 781 -16.41 40.95 1.94
C TRP A 781 -15.67 42.01 1.10
N LEU A 782 -16.14 43.27 1.07
CA LEU A 782 -15.44 44.40 0.45
C LEU A 782 -14.15 44.81 1.17
N THR A 783 -13.96 44.40 2.43
CA THR A 783 -12.81 44.81 3.26
C THR A 783 -11.52 44.05 2.95
N CYS A 784 -11.60 42.85 2.36
CA CYS A 784 -10.44 42.05 1.97
C CYS A 784 -10.43 41.76 0.46
N ASN A 785 -9.25 41.87 -0.16
CA ASN A 785 -9.11 41.74 -1.62
C ASN A 785 -9.51 40.35 -2.14
N ARG A 786 -9.28 39.28 -1.33
CA ARG A 786 -9.61 37.90 -1.72
C ARG A 786 -11.13 37.66 -1.75
N SER A 787 -11.86 38.18 -0.75
CA SER A 787 -13.33 38.14 -0.71
C SER A 787 -13.97 39.11 -1.73
N CYS A 788 -13.33 40.24 -2.04
CA CYS A 788 -13.76 41.09 -3.17
C CYS A 788 -13.79 40.32 -4.50
N PHE A 789 -12.79 39.46 -4.76
CA PHE A 789 -12.78 38.64 -5.98
C PHE A 789 -13.89 37.57 -6.00
N ALA A 790 -14.39 37.11 -4.85
CA ALA A 790 -15.58 36.26 -4.81
C ALA A 790 -16.83 37.05 -5.24
N LEU A 791 -17.00 38.31 -4.80
CA LEU A 791 -18.08 39.19 -5.26
C LEU A 791 -17.97 39.50 -6.77
N VAL A 792 -16.76 39.74 -7.28
CA VAL A 792 -16.51 39.91 -8.73
C VAL A 792 -16.94 38.66 -9.49
N HIS A 793 -16.48 37.47 -9.09
CA HIS A 793 -16.83 36.23 -9.78
C HIS A 793 -18.32 35.86 -9.69
N LEU A 794 -19.03 36.27 -8.62
CA LEU A 794 -20.50 36.14 -8.54
C LEU A 794 -21.19 37.08 -9.54
N TYR A 795 -20.73 38.33 -9.69
CA TYR A 795 -21.29 39.27 -10.67
C TYR A 795 -20.96 38.87 -12.12
N GLU A 796 -19.75 38.35 -12.35
CA GLU A 796 -19.33 37.79 -13.65
C GLU A 796 -20.14 36.54 -14.06
N MET A 797 -21.03 36.00 -13.23
CA MET A 797 -21.99 34.98 -13.66
C MET A 797 -23.01 35.52 -14.68
N ASN A 798 -23.25 36.84 -14.70
CA ASN A 798 -24.20 37.54 -15.57
C ASN A 798 -25.69 37.11 -15.41
N ASP A 799 -26.03 36.34 -14.39
CA ASP A 799 -27.41 36.04 -13.98
C ASP A 799 -28.10 37.32 -13.45
N GLU A 800 -29.29 37.64 -13.95
CA GLU A 800 -29.98 38.90 -13.65
C GLU A 800 -30.41 39.03 -12.19
N GLU A 801 -30.90 37.94 -11.57
CA GLU A 801 -31.36 37.91 -10.17
C GLU A 801 -30.17 38.15 -9.22
N ILE A 802 -29.05 37.46 -9.46
CA ILE A 802 -27.79 37.61 -8.72
C ILE A 802 -27.24 39.03 -8.91
N CYS A 803 -27.17 39.53 -10.15
CA CYS A 803 -26.61 40.85 -10.43
C CYS A 803 -27.45 41.97 -9.82
N GLU A 804 -28.78 41.87 -9.83
CA GLU A 804 -29.67 42.86 -9.21
C GLU A 804 -29.60 42.79 -7.67
N ARG A 805 -29.59 41.59 -7.08
CA ARG A 805 -29.44 41.38 -5.63
C ARG A 805 -28.11 41.93 -5.11
N LEU A 806 -26.99 41.62 -5.79
CA LEU A 806 -25.68 42.16 -5.45
C LEU A 806 -25.63 43.68 -5.61
N ARG A 807 -26.22 44.23 -6.70
CA ARG A 807 -26.29 45.69 -6.89
C ARG A 807 -27.06 46.36 -5.75
N LYS A 808 -28.22 45.83 -5.35
CA LYS A 808 -29.01 46.33 -4.21
C LYS A 808 -28.23 46.30 -2.89
N VAL A 809 -27.57 45.19 -2.58
CA VAL A 809 -26.84 44.99 -1.30
C VAL A 809 -25.54 45.82 -1.23
N LEU A 810 -24.86 46.05 -2.36
CA LEU A 810 -23.55 46.71 -2.40
C LEU A 810 -23.62 48.23 -2.70
N TYR A 811 -24.74 48.75 -3.22
CA TYR A 811 -24.89 50.19 -3.48
C TYR A 811 -24.85 51.03 -2.18
N SER A 812 -25.23 50.45 -1.05
CA SER A 812 -25.10 51.05 0.29
C SER A 812 -23.64 51.39 0.67
N GLN A 813 -22.67 50.70 0.06
CA GLN A 813 -21.23 50.86 0.29
C GLN A 813 -20.51 51.44 -0.93
N LYS A 814 -21.24 52.14 -1.82
CA LYS A 814 -20.71 52.72 -3.06
C LYS A 814 -19.45 53.56 -2.85
N ASP A 815 -19.44 54.44 -1.85
CA ASP A 815 -18.32 55.34 -1.60
C ASP A 815 -17.08 54.58 -1.07
N LEU A 816 -17.30 53.55 -0.24
CA LEU A 816 -16.25 52.62 0.20
C LEU A 816 -15.65 51.85 -1.00
N ILE A 817 -16.48 51.38 -1.92
CA ILE A 817 -16.04 50.66 -3.13
C ILE A 817 -15.22 51.59 -4.05
N MET A 818 -15.69 52.82 -4.27
CA MET A 818 -15.04 53.80 -5.14
C MET A 818 -13.73 54.35 -4.56
N ALA A 819 -13.64 54.51 -3.25
CA ALA A 819 -12.42 54.94 -2.55
C ALA A 819 -11.41 53.79 -2.30
N SER A 820 -11.83 52.53 -2.44
CA SER A 820 -11.00 51.38 -2.05
C SER A 820 -9.72 51.25 -2.90
N PRO A 821 -8.54 51.07 -2.28
CA PRO A 821 -7.30 50.82 -3.02
C PRO A 821 -7.26 49.43 -3.67
N LEU A 822 -8.13 48.50 -3.23
CA LEU A 822 -8.05 47.07 -3.55
C LEU A 822 -8.36 46.77 -5.04
N PRO A 823 -7.54 45.96 -5.73
CA PRO A 823 -7.81 45.57 -7.12
C PRO A 823 -9.19 44.94 -7.35
N GLY A 824 -9.64 44.05 -6.47
CA GLY A 824 -10.97 43.42 -6.58
C GLY A 824 -12.10 44.44 -6.48
N ALA A 825 -12.02 45.38 -5.53
CA ALA A 825 -12.99 46.46 -5.39
C ALA A 825 -13.01 47.39 -6.62
N LYS A 826 -11.85 47.70 -7.21
CA LYS A 826 -11.74 48.51 -8.44
C LYS A 826 -12.32 47.82 -9.69
N ILE A 827 -12.32 46.48 -9.73
CA ILE A 827 -12.99 45.71 -10.78
C ILE A 827 -14.50 45.73 -10.53
N LEU A 828 -14.93 45.43 -9.30
CA LEU A 828 -16.33 45.46 -8.87
C LEU A 828 -16.98 46.84 -9.08
N ALA A 829 -16.23 47.93 -8.84
CA ALA A 829 -16.66 49.31 -9.10
C ALA A 829 -17.02 49.56 -10.56
N LYS A 830 -16.28 48.96 -11.51
CA LYS A 830 -16.63 49.04 -12.94
C LYS A 830 -17.94 48.30 -13.19
N HIS A 831 -18.05 47.04 -12.77
CA HIS A 831 -19.24 46.23 -12.97
C HIS A 831 -20.52 46.82 -12.34
N LEU A 832 -20.42 47.48 -11.19
CA LEU A 832 -21.58 48.07 -10.49
C LEU A 832 -21.88 49.52 -10.90
N PHE A 833 -20.88 50.31 -11.29
CA PHE A 833 -21.02 51.78 -11.40
C PHE A 833 -20.46 52.41 -12.70
N SER A 834 -19.83 51.65 -13.62
CA SER A 834 -19.62 52.18 -14.97
C SER A 834 -20.96 52.29 -15.70
N LYS A 835 -21.19 53.40 -16.40
CA LYS A 835 -22.37 53.53 -17.27
C LYS A 835 -22.36 52.43 -18.34
N GLN A 836 -23.54 51.86 -18.59
CA GLN A 836 -23.87 51.26 -19.89
C GLN A 836 -23.98 52.37 -20.94
#